data_AF-A0A1Y1UX02-F1
#
_entry.id   AF-A0A1Y1UX02-F1
#
_cell.length_a   1.000
_cell.length_b   1.000
_cell.length_c   1.000
_cell.angle_alpha   90.00
_cell.angle_beta   90.00
_cell.angle_gamma   90.00
#
_symmetry.space_group_name_H-M   'P 1'
#
loop_
_entity.id
_entity.type
_entity.pdbx_description
1 polymer ?
#
loop_
_entity_poly.entity_id
_entity_poly.type
_entity_poly.pdbx_seq_one_letter_code
_entity_poly.pdbx_strand_id
1 'polypeptide(L)'
;MRNKSESILKVDEFNNSFKDKSIFLFIANIELENDEDWIKIEFDYNKEIFQSKSSISIKRYQQKFVYSMSYIVIDKNKGIIKKMCNKFKNNNESKNFIINKYGLSNMQKFIIYKEYLIREKLDLLVLYLLEEKVKELLNNILSSLIKKNEIRIRKDINININPYKKIIDKFDLYNSDDINRENILFFLLIYNQIYHIKNFNDIYVKIQKKKEILNFIRKNKNIFSNLKCENLKMIYEKANKEETSINDVLILASNSNEYISFFCSVKKDIINKCVKIKFDKIPELDGKTNIKLLESFINELIEMNVQLEKSDYDTIERKFLMLINVLKTKEEDYNKLNELKNIILKYDDTNIPLFKKILEKVYNALHDLGKSLIEKHKWNNIEILNYLQEDVKVSYKEHKSDPRIASLIKFINLDEINEDFCKKFIGNINDPYDYKKQFNKNYNVFISSLVKNAKTYNHLTKLYKIFNIESIPRQSEDIIKNLVDIFGKDLERNGMEFCEIEIIIYTLYKLVSDNRDYCAKSIIKNTKNVLNEREVNHLFLFIIDNFSDDISESLCEKLIININDMSDNKVIETLKQTKSEKIKIKIIEKLESKVIKEEDVFNVGLTDELELLQNIIKLNDLQKDNKNFINVSYIKKTREVVNNIIKKLRNLEFCMNQIESMYNLYEKEIDKNRNLLQDRFQILSFGDIENITTLYERTVNTMNYCITKSREIDEIINVFSNYYPNEKHDIIDNYKELKKQIINNPICDFPDDGRLEIYNFKNIYHEAHQITKFKNSKIFIIINEIKKKEFEGYNDEIFIFEETKNEFLNLKVLFNSKTENKIKLDLLESIIKDIEKSEVEKEVNILLDILDIEKTQENRVIEKLSLLKNKDNFKLNGENLRAIFRENKTNLENYSSLYDLIKINDSLNLLNLNILDLNSNDSIIALEVMDKMYEEPKLMEFIKDKQICDVHSMGEFIDDSEDNYLTYNDIDQLETCIEFQKELTKKKYKCEVSYKNNGKYVIKNYDELSELRTIALLKKGEVYDEFANIITNIQDILKLLKTISSKGYFEDIEYTIDIKNGNALASKSKYNDKNETLTEVINELN
;
A
#
# COMPACT_ATOMS: atom_id res chain seq x y z
N MET A 1 7.86 -58.93 -26.44
CA MET A 1 6.84 -57.87 -26.64
C MET A 1 6.64 -57.70 -28.15
N ARG A 2 5.45 -57.80 -28.74
CA ARG A 2 4.07 -57.72 -28.23
C ARG A 2 3.26 -58.87 -28.81
N ASN A 3 2.46 -59.53 -27.97
CA ASN A 3 1.18 -60.10 -28.40
C ASN A 3 0.39 -58.96 -29.04
N LYS A 4 0.52 -58.77 -30.36
CA LYS A 4 -0.54 -58.09 -31.11
C LYS A 4 -1.59 -59.15 -31.32
N SER A 5 -2.79 -58.93 -30.80
CA SER A 5 -3.95 -59.75 -31.10
C SER A 5 -4.04 -59.92 -32.62
N GLU A 6 -3.72 -61.11 -33.13
CA GLU A 6 -3.89 -61.41 -34.54
C GLU A 6 -5.40 -61.47 -34.80
N SER A 7 -5.92 -60.47 -35.51
CA SER A 7 -7.30 -60.48 -35.97
C SER A 7 -7.47 -61.55 -37.06
N ILE A 8 -8.61 -62.24 -37.05
CA ILE A 8 -8.98 -63.23 -38.08
C ILE A 8 -10.02 -62.57 -38.97
N LEU A 9 -9.73 -62.50 -40.27
CA LEU A 9 -10.69 -61.99 -41.26
C LEU A 9 -11.51 -63.16 -41.81
N LYS A 10 -12.82 -63.12 -41.60
CA LYS A 10 -13.77 -64.04 -42.24
C LYS A 10 -14.14 -63.50 -43.62
N VAL A 11 -14.02 -64.34 -44.63
CA VAL A 11 -14.40 -64.00 -46.01
C VAL A 11 -15.84 -64.42 -46.24
N ASP A 12 -16.72 -63.45 -46.52
CA ASP A 12 -18.17 -63.66 -46.59
C ASP A 12 -18.66 -64.17 -47.95
N GLU A 13 -17.94 -63.88 -49.04
CA GLU A 13 -18.41 -64.17 -50.39
C GLU A 13 -17.31 -64.67 -51.34
N PHE A 14 -17.63 -65.75 -52.06
CA PHE A 14 -16.74 -66.45 -52.98
C PHE A 14 -17.27 -66.37 -54.41
N ASN A 15 -16.48 -65.83 -55.34
CA ASN A 15 -16.87 -65.74 -56.74
C ASN A 15 -16.03 -66.66 -57.64
N ASN A 16 -16.67 -67.70 -58.17
CA ASN A 16 -16.08 -68.71 -59.06
C ASN A 16 -16.46 -68.51 -60.54
N SER A 17 -16.80 -67.29 -60.95
CA SER A 17 -17.23 -67.03 -62.33
C SER A 17 -16.12 -67.21 -63.38
N PHE A 18 -14.88 -67.50 -62.97
CA PHE A 18 -13.75 -67.86 -63.84
C PHE A 18 -13.48 -69.37 -63.89
N LYS A 19 -14.56 -70.18 -63.90
CA LYS A 19 -14.55 -71.66 -63.83
C LYS A 19 -13.51 -72.34 -64.73
N ASP A 20 -13.15 -71.76 -65.87
CA ASP A 20 -12.21 -72.36 -66.84
C ASP A 20 -10.73 -71.99 -66.61
N LYS A 21 -10.43 -71.08 -65.68
CA LYS A 21 -9.07 -70.57 -65.42
C LYS A 21 -8.52 -70.88 -64.04
N SER A 22 -9.24 -71.64 -63.21
CA SER A 22 -8.79 -72.04 -61.85
C SER A 22 -8.32 -70.88 -60.96
N ILE A 23 -8.95 -69.69 -61.08
CA ILE A 23 -8.62 -68.49 -60.31
C ILE A 23 -9.80 -68.17 -59.39
N PHE A 24 -9.53 -67.97 -58.10
CA PHE A 24 -10.52 -67.64 -57.09
C PHE A 24 -10.40 -66.18 -56.67
N LEU A 25 -11.53 -65.46 -56.70
CA LEU A 25 -11.61 -64.09 -56.22
C LEU A 25 -12.35 -64.09 -54.89
N PHE A 26 -11.73 -63.48 -53.89
CA PHE A 26 -12.27 -63.38 -52.55
C PHE A 26 -12.71 -61.94 -52.29
N ILE A 27 -13.91 -61.77 -51.75
CA ILE A 27 -14.45 -60.49 -51.32
C ILE A 27 -14.47 -60.49 -49.79
N ALA A 28 -13.76 -59.56 -49.18
CA ALA A 28 -13.75 -59.42 -47.74
C ALA A 28 -14.41 -58.10 -47.33
N ASN A 29 -15.34 -58.16 -46.37
CA ASN A 29 -15.86 -56.98 -45.71
C ASN A 29 -14.92 -56.62 -44.57
N ILE A 30 -14.00 -55.68 -44.85
CA ILE A 30 -12.94 -55.36 -43.91
C ILE A 30 -13.23 -54.03 -43.20
N GLU A 31 -13.47 -54.10 -41.89
CA GLU A 31 -13.36 -52.96 -40.98
C GLU A 31 -12.02 -53.07 -40.23
N LEU A 32 -10.97 -52.41 -40.74
CA LEU A 32 -9.68 -52.28 -40.03
C LEU A 32 -9.63 -50.97 -39.26
N GLU A 33 -9.10 -51.03 -38.05
CA GLU A 33 -8.84 -49.84 -37.23
C GLU A 33 -7.65 -49.03 -37.79
N ASN A 34 -6.64 -49.69 -38.39
CA ASN A 34 -5.47 -49.05 -38.98
C ASN A 34 -5.44 -49.15 -40.52
N ASP A 35 -4.65 -48.29 -41.17
CA ASP A 35 -4.49 -48.27 -42.63
C ASP A 35 -3.86 -49.55 -43.21
N GLU A 36 -3.09 -50.29 -42.40
CA GLU A 36 -2.45 -51.56 -42.74
C GLU A 36 -2.35 -52.45 -41.48
N ASP A 37 -2.93 -53.65 -41.53
CA ASP A 37 -2.88 -54.63 -40.44
C ASP A 37 -2.45 -56.02 -40.94
N TRP A 38 -1.81 -56.79 -40.04
CA TRP A 38 -1.35 -58.16 -40.33
C TRP A 38 -2.40 -59.17 -39.87
N ILE A 39 -2.99 -59.91 -40.81
CA ILE A 39 -4.22 -60.68 -40.58
C ILE A 39 -4.07 -62.12 -41.09
N LYS A 40 -4.71 -63.07 -40.39
CA LYS A 40 -4.95 -64.43 -40.91
C LYS A 40 -6.34 -64.51 -41.56
N ILE A 41 -6.43 -65.20 -42.68
CA ILE A 41 -7.67 -65.31 -43.47
C ILE A 41 -8.32 -66.65 -43.16
N GLU A 42 -9.62 -66.62 -42.85
CA GLU A 42 -10.45 -67.78 -42.60
C GLU A 42 -11.70 -67.78 -43.49
N PHE A 43 -12.05 -68.93 -44.07
CA PHE A 43 -13.28 -69.08 -44.84
C PHE A 43 -13.87 -70.49 -44.73
N ASP A 44 -15.20 -70.59 -44.79
CA ASP A 44 -15.93 -71.86 -44.80
C ASP A 44 -16.13 -72.34 -46.24
N TYR A 45 -15.79 -73.61 -46.54
CA TYR A 45 -16.05 -74.23 -47.86
C TYR A 45 -16.37 -75.72 -47.69
N ASN A 46 -17.42 -76.22 -48.37
CA ASN A 46 -17.85 -77.62 -48.28
C ASN A 46 -18.00 -78.18 -46.84
N LYS A 47 -18.52 -77.36 -45.92
CA LYS A 47 -18.74 -77.68 -44.48
C LYS A 47 -17.45 -77.85 -43.65
N GLU A 48 -16.29 -77.45 -44.16
CA GLU A 48 -15.01 -77.38 -43.43
C GLU A 48 -14.50 -75.93 -43.33
N ILE A 49 -13.84 -75.56 -42.21
CA ILE A 49 -13.20 -74.26 -42.03
C ILE A 49 -11.77 -74.32 -42.56
N PHE A 50 -11.38 -73.37 -43.41
CA PHE A 50 -10.02 -73.20 -43.94
C PHE A 50 -9.38 -71.93 -43.37
N GLN A 51 -8.20 -72.03 -42.74
CA GLN A 51 -7.48 -70.89 -42.16
C GLN A 51 -6.04 -70.81 -42.67
N SER A 52 -5.55 -69.60 -43.00
CA SER A 52 -4.17 -69.42 -43.48
C SER A 52 -3.08 -69.77 -42.45
N LYS A 53 -1.96 -70.33 -42.89
CA LYS A 53 -0.81 -70.68 -42.02
C LYS A 53 0.05 -69.49 -41.60
N SER A 54 0.04 -68.41 -42.35
CA SER A 54 0.81 -67.19 -42.11
C SER A 54 -0.08 -65.96 -42.20
N SER A 55 0.27 -64.94 -41.41
CA SER A 55 -0.34 -63.61 -41.44
C SER A 55 0.13 -62.86 -42.69
N ILE A 56 -0.78 -62.17 -43.37
CA ILE A 56 -0.51 -61.31 -44.53
C ILE A 56 -0.87 -59.87 -44.17
N SER A 57 -0.11 -58.90 -44.67
CA SER A 57 -0.43 -57.49 -44.51
C SER A 57 -1.53 -57.08 -45.50
N ILE A 58 -2.65 -56.57 -44.99
CA ILE A 58 -3.79 -56.09 -45.80
C ILE A 58 -4.04 -54.62 -45.45
N LYS A 59 -4.24 -53.79 -46.47
CA LYS A 59 -4.55 -52.37 -46.32
C LYS A 59 -6.06 -52.13 -46.25
N ARG A 60 -6.48 -51.14 -45.47
CA ARG A 60 -7.90 -50.84 -45.18
C ARG A 60 -8.79 -50.66 -46.41
N TYR A 61 -8.23 -50.25 -47.55
CA TYR A 61 -8.96 -50.06 -48.80
C TYR A 61 -9.04 -51.31 -49.70
N GLN A 62 -8.42 -52.44 -49.34
CA GLN A 62 -8.38 -53.66 -50.15
C GLN A 62 -9.61 -54.55 -49.90
N GLN A 63 -10.75 -54.23 -50.51
CA GLN A 63 -12.01 -54.99 -50.34
C GLN A 63 -12.11 -56.26 -51.22
N LYS A 64 -11.28 -56.40 -52.27
CA LYS A 64 -11.24 -57.58 -53.16
C LYS A 64 -9.81 -57.95 -53.53
N PHE A 65 -9.45 -59.23 -53.43
CA PHE A 65 -8.10 -59.70 -53.75
C PHE A 65 -8.06 -61.17 -54.21
N VAL A 66 -6.93 -61.58 -54.80
CA VAL A 66 -6.67 -62.97 -55.23
C VAL A 66 -5.70 -63.62 -54.25
N TYR A 67 -6.11 -64.74 -53.63
CA TYR A 67 -5.34 -65.38 -52.57
C TYR A 67 -4.65 -66.67 -53.05
N SER A 68 -3.36 -66.86 -52.69
CA SER A 68 -2.55 -68.01 -53.15
C SER A 68 -1.57 -68.59 -52.10
N MET A 69 -1.92 -68.54 -50.81
CA MET A 69 -1.08 -69.07 -49.72
C MET A 69 -1.59 -70.41 -49.14
N SER A 70 -0.75 -71.07 -48.34
CA SER A 70 -1.03 -72.38 -47.73
C SER A 70 -1.91 -72.26 -46.47
N TYR A 71 -2.81 -73.23 -46.26
CA TYR A 71 -3.86 -73.20 -45.23
C TYR A 71 -3.90 -74.46 -44.34
N ILE A 72 -4.67 -74.40 -43.25
CA ILE A 72 -5.03 -75.48 -42.31
C ILE A 72 -6.54 -75.70 -42.39
N VAL A 73 -7.00 -76.95 -42.29
CA VAL A 73 -8.43 -77.32 -42.29
C VAL A 73 -8.87 -77.70 -40.86
N ILE A 74 -9.98 -77.14 -40.40
CA ILE A 74 -10.58 -77.36 -39.08
C ILE A 74 -11.99 -77.95 -39.26
N ASP A 75 -12.20 -79.18 -38.76
CA ASP A 75 -13.50 -79.87 -38.78
C ASP A 75 -14.29 -79.53 -37.50
N LYS A 76 -15.51 -79.00 -37.66
CA LYS A 76 -16.35 -78.48 -36.56
C LYS A 76 -16.79 -79.56 -35.55
N ASN A 77 -16.73 -80.86 -35.87
CA ASN A 77 -17.33 -81.91 -35.02
C ASN A 77 -16.34 -82.88 -34.32
N LYS A 78 -15.04 -82.89 -34.65
CA LYS A 78 -14.10 -83.94 -34.13
C LYS A 78 -12.75 -83.47 -33.58
N GLY A 79 -12.46 -82.17 -33.50
CA GLY A 79 -11.32 -81.65 -32.71
C GLY A 79 -9.91 -82.12 -33.11
N ILE A 80 -9.69 -82.79 -34.26
CA ILE A 80 -8.35 -83.23 -34.70
C ILE A 80 -7.84 -82.38 -35.88
N ILE A 81 -6.63 -81.84 -35.72
CA ILE A 81 -5.88 -80.98 -36.66
C ILE A 81 -5.28 -81.84 -37.79
N LYS A 82 -5.73 -81.66 -39.04
CA LYS A 82 -5.07 -82.27 -40.22
C LYS A 82 -4.17 -81.24 -40.89
N LYS A 83 -2.86 -81.31 -40.64
CA LYS A 83 -1.85 -80.46 -41.29
C LYS A 83 -1.58 -80.98 -42.71
N MET A 84 -2.39 -80.57 -43.69
CA MET A 84 -2.10 -80.89 -45.09
C MET A 84 -1.24 -79.79 -45.74
N CYS A 85 -0.14 -80.20 -46.37
CA CYS A 85 0.51 -79.48 -47.47
C CYS A 85 0.30 -80.34 -48.71
N ASN A 86 -0.48 -79.83 -49.67
CA ASN A 86 -0.76 -80.39 -51.01
C ASN A 86 -1.45 -81.76 -51.09
N LYS A 87 -2.75 -81.73 -51.44
CA LYS A 87 -3.39 -82.42 -52.59
C LYS A 87 -4.91 -82.48 -52.36
N PHE A 88 -5.68 -81.65 -53.07
CA PHE A 88 -7.05 -82.05 -53.41
C PHE A 88 -6.93 -83.34 -54.23
N LYS A 89 -7.39 -84.48 -53.68
CA LYS A 89 -7.49 -85.75 -54.41
C LYS A 89 -8.92 -85.87 -54.95
N ASN A 90 -8.98 -86.00 -56.28
CA ASN A 90 -10.12 -86.19 -57.18
C ASN A 90 -11.17 -87.24 -56.75
N ASN A 91 -12.36 -87.12 -57.34
CA ASN A 91 -12.96 -88.25 -58.06
C ASN A 91 -13.09 -87.90 -59.56
N ASN A 92 -12.31 -88.65 -60.36
CA ASN A 92 -12.40 -89.04 -61.78
C ASN A 92 -13.36 -88.22 -62.67
N GLU A 93 -12.96 -87.57 -63.76
CA GLU A 93 -12.18 -88.11 -64.88
C GLU A 93 -11.42 -86.99 -65.64
N SER A 94 -10.32 -87.38 -66.31
CA SER A 94 -9.59 -86.63 -67.36
C SER A 94 -8.65 -85.47 -66.94
N LYS A 95 -7.42 -85.90 -66.57
CA LYS A 95 -6.11 -85.44 -67.08
C LYS A 95 -5.80 -83.93 -67.15
N ASN A 96 -4.91 -83.53 -66.24
CA ASN A 96 -3.92 -82.42 -66.26
C ASN A 96 -4.12 -81.40 -65.14
N PHE A 97 -3.98 -81.87 -63.91
CA PHE A 97 -3.53 -81.01 -62.81
C PHE A 97 -2.17 -81.54 -62.36
N ILE A 98 -1.21 -80.62 -62.28
CA ILE A 98 -0.07 -80.50 -61.38
C ILE A 98 1.04 -79.74 -62.16
N ILE A 99 1.61 -78.72 -61.50
CA ILE A 99 2.85 -77.98 -61.78
C ILE A 99 2.79 -76.87 -62.85
N ASN A 100 2.94 -75.62 -62.39
CA ASN A 100 3.47 -74.46 -63.15
C ASN A 100 2.78 -74.02 -64.46
N LYS A 101 1.47 -73.73 -64.47
CA LYS A 101 0.86 -73.27 -65.75
C LYS A 101 -0.32 -72.31 -65.67
N TYR A 102 -0.17 -71.23 -64.92
CA TYR A 102 -0.58 -69.95 -65.49
C TYR A 102 0.64 -69.03 -65.49
N GLY A 103 1.50 -69.24 -66.49
CA GLY A 103 2.48 -68.24 -66.93
C GLY A 103 1.74 -67.06 -67.54
N LEU A 104 0.85 -66.43 -66.77
CA LEU A 104 0.29 -65.13 -67.12
C LEU A 104 1.43 -64.15 -66.96
N SER A 105 1.91 -63.62 -68.08
CA SER A 105 2.84 -62.50 -68.03
C SER A 105 2.21 -61.34 -67.25
N ASN A 106 3.02 -60.49 -66.64
CA ASN A 106 2.52 -59.28 -65.98
C ASN A 106 1.68 -58.42 -66.96
N MET A 107 1.93 -58.54 -68.26
CA MET A 107 1.11 -57.93 -69.32
C MET A 107 -0.30 -58.52 -69.39
N GLN A 108 -0.45 -59.84 -69.34
CA GLN A 108 -1.75 -60.51 -69.36
C GLN A 108 -2.55 -60.26 -68.08
N LYS A 109 -1.89 -60.25 -66.92
CA LYS A 109 -2.54 -59.85 -65.65
C LYS A 109 -3.04 -58.42 -65.74
N PHE A 110 -2.20 -57.49 -66.20
CA PHE A 110 -2.58 -56.08 -66.36
C PHE A 110 -3.72 -55.84 -67.36
N ILE A 111 -3.74 -56.53 -68.51
CA ILE A 111 -4.83 -56.40 -69.49
C ILE A 111 -6.16 -56.85 -68.86
N ILE A 112 -6.14 -57.96 -68.11
CA ILE A 112 -7.31 -58.47 -67.39
C ILE A 112 -7.77 -57.50 -66.29
N TYR A 113 -6.84 -56.93 -65.51
CA TYR A 113 -7.15 -55.93 -64.48
C TYR A 113 -7.64 -54.61 -65.07
N LYS A 114 -7.05 -54.14 -66.16
CA LYS A 114 -7.40 -52.87 -66.83
C LYS A 114 -8.83 -52.90 -67.37
N GLU A 115 -9.20 -53.94 -68.11
CA GLU A 115 -10.56 -54.02 -68.66
C GLU A 115 -11.61 -54.15 -67.56
N TYR A 116 -11.31 -54.89 -66.49
CA TYR A 116 -12.19 -55.01 -65.34
C TYR A 116 -12.35 -53.69 -64.57
N LEU A 117 -11.26 -52.98 -64.28
CA LEU A 117 -11.29 -51.71 -63.54
C LEU A 117 -11.97 -50.58 -64.33
N ILE A 118 -11.83 -50.56 -65.66
CA ILE A 118 -12.53 -49.63 -66.55
C ILE A 118 -14.04 -49.96 -66.59
N ARG A 119 -14.40 -51.24 -66.65
CA ARG A 119 -15.82 -51.67 -66.68
C ARG A 119 -16.57 -51.29 -65.39
N GLU A 120 -15.88 -51.29 -64.25
CA GLU A 120 -16.45 -50.96 -62.94
C GLU A 120 -16.21 -49.48 -62.53
N LYS A 121 -15.79 -48.60 -63.46
CA LYS A 121 -15.60 -47.14 -63.27
C LYS A 121 -14.58 -46.75 -62.17
N LEU A 122 -13.50 -47.51 -62.03
CA LEU A 122 -12.42 -47.28 -61.05
C LEU A 122 -11.11 -46.83 -61.73
N ASP A 123 -11.21 -45.84 -62.64
CA ASP A 123 -10.15 -45.46 -63.58
C ASP A 123 -8.87 -44.91 -62.92
N LEU A 124 -8.98 -44.32 -61.72
CA LEU A 124 -7.85 -43.76 -60.98
C LEU A 124 -6.85 -44.82 -60.48
N LEU A 125 -7.28 -46.07 -60.27
CA LEU A 125 -6.41 -47.17 -59.83
C LEU A 125 -5.53 -47.72 -60.96
N VAL A 126 -5.85 -47.42 -62.22
CA VAL A 126 -5.02 -47.76 -63.38
C VAL A 126 -3.70 -46.97 -63.38
N LEU A 127 -3.71 -45.75 -62.83
CA LEU A 127 -2.52 -44.89 -62.70
C LEU A 127 -1.49 -45.46 -61.71
N TYR A 128 -1.93 -46.07 -60.62
CA TYR A 128 -1.05 -46.71 -59.64
C TYR A 128 -0.45 -48.03 -60.17
N LEU A 129 -1.21 -48.82 -60.94
CA LEU A 129 -0.69 -50.01 -61.62
C LEU A 129 0.33 -49.69 -62.73
N LEU A 130 0.26 -48.48 -63.31
CA LEU A 130 1.24 -47.98 -64.28
C LEU A 130 2.58 -47.64 -63.61
N GLU A 131 2.62 -47.28 -62.33
CA GLU A 131 3.84 -46.86 -61.63
C GLU A 131 4.88 -48.00 -61.48
N GLU A 132 4.45 -49.19 -61.05
CA GLU A 132 5.32 -50.39 -60.98
C GLU A 132 5.72 -50.88 -62.38
N LYS A 133 4.76 -50.87 -63.32
CA LYS A 133 4.99 -51.37 -64.67
C LYS A 133 5.86 -50.43 -65.50
N VAL A 134 5.84 -49.12 -65.25
CA VAL A 134 6.74 -48.14 -65.90
C VAL A 134 8.17 -48.34 -65.41
N LYS A 135 8.40 -48.64 -64.12
CA LYS A 135 9.73 -49.06 -63.62
C LYS A 135 10.21 -50.34 -64.30
N GLU A 136 9.33 -51.33 -64.46
CA GLU A 136 9.65 -52.59 -65.14
C GLU A 136 9.84 -52.41 -66.66
N LEU A 137 9.06 -51.53 -67.32
CA LEU A 137 9.20 -51.17 -68.73
C LEU A 137 10.50 -50.39 -68.97
N LEU A 138 10.86 -49.45 -68.08
CA LEU A 138 12.16 -48.76 -68.12
C LEU A 138 13.30 -49.77 -67.95
N ASN A 139 13.18 -50.71 -67.02
CA ASN A 139 14.19 -51.76 -66.81
C ASN A 139 14.27 -52.75 -67.99
N ASN A 140 13.16 -53.04 -68.66
CA ASN A 140 13.11 -53.88 -69.85
C ASN A 140 13.64 -53.16 -71.11
N ILE A 141 13.38 -51.85 -71.24
CA ILE A 141 13.97 -50.99 -72.29
C ILE A 141 15.47 -50.84 -72.06
N LEU A 142 15.91 -50.57 -70.81
CA LEU A 142 17.32 -50.52 -70.42
C LEU A 142 18.04 -51.86 -70.64
N SER A 143 17.43 -52.98 -70.25
CA SER A 143 18.03 -54.32 -70.43
C SER A 143 18.01 -54.80 -71.89
N SER A 144 17.04 -54.40 -72.71
CA SER A 144 17.05 -54.67 -74.15
C SER A 144 18.08 -53.81 -74.90
N LEU A 145 18.35 -52.58 -74.46
CA LEU A 145 19.43 -51.74 -74.96
C LEU A 145 20.82 -52.27 -74.56
N ILE A 146 20.97 -52.77 -73.32
CA ILE A 146 22.21 -53.42 -72.84
C ILE A 146 22.49 -54.73 -73.59
N LYS A 147 21.45 -55.46 -74.01
CA LYS A 147 21.60 -56.71 -74.78
C LYS A 147 21.86 -56.50 -76.27
N LYS A 148 21.45 -55.36 -76.86
CA LYS A 148 21.63 -55.12 -78.30
C LYS A 148 23.01 -54.58 -78.68
N ASN A 149 23.75 -53.94 -77.76
CA ASN A 149 25.11 -53.48 -78.00
C ASN A 149 25.99 -53.89 -76.81
N GLU A 150 27.05 -54.67 -77.06
CA GLU A 150 28.03 -55.09 -76.05
C GLU A 150 28.73 -53.87 -75.40
N ILE A 151 28.15 -53.31 -74.35
CA ILE A 151 28.78 -52.25 -73.58
C ILE A 151 29.52 -52.90 -72.40
N ARG A 152 30.85 -53.00 -72.51
CA ARG A 152 31.73 -53.26 -71.36
C ARG A 152 31.72 -52.02 -70.44
N ILE A 153 30.92 -52.05 -69.40
CA ILE A 153 31.00 -51.06 -68.32
C ILE A 153 32.17 -51.46 -67.41
N ARG A 154 33.32 -50.75 -67.53
CA ARG A 154 34.36 -50.75 -66.50
C ARG A 154 33.72 -50.24 -65.20
N LYS A 155 33.86 -51.04 -64.13
CA LYS A 155 33.65 -50.60 -62.76
C LYS A 155 34.57 -49.42 -62.52
N ASP A 156 34.03 -48.22 -62.43
CA ASP A 156 34.52 -47.18 -61.54
C ASP A 156 33.48 -46.06 -61.41
N ILE A 157 33.59 -45.36 -60.28
CA ILE A 157 32.96 -44.09 -59.93
C ILE A 157 31.63 -44.22 -59.14
N ASN A 158 31.84 -44.22 -57.81
CA ASN A 158 31.11 -43.56 -56.74
C ASN A 158 30.18 -42.41 -57.22
N ILE A 159 28.85 -42.59 -57.22
CA ILE A 159 27.94 -41.55 -57.73
C ILE A 159 26.64 -41.49 -56.93
N ASN A 160 26.53 -40.44 -56.10
CA ASN A 160 25.29 -39.89 -55.55
C ASN A 160 24.68 -38.90 -56.57
N ILE A 161 24.44 -39.36 -57.82
CA ILE A 161 23.83 -38.56 -58.90
C ILE A 161 22.60 -39.28 -59.42
N ASN A 162 21.51 -38.50 -59.52
CA ASN A 162 20.21 -38.83 -60.06
C ASN A 162 20.27 -39.80 -61.27
N PRO A 163 19.75 -41.04 -61.18
CA PRO A 163 19.84 -42.06 -62.24
C PRO A 163 19.20 -41.62 -63.57
N TYR A 164 18.29 -40.65 -63.53
CA TYR A 164 17.59 -40.11 -64.69
C TYR A 164 18.45 -39.20 -65.57
N LYS A 165 19.48 -38.53 -65.01
CA LYS A 165 20.43 -37.72 -65.80
C LYS A 165 21.26 -38.61 -66.73
N LYS A 166 21.68 -39.79 -66.25
CA LYS A 166 22.36 -40.83 -67.06
C LYS A 166 21.48 -41.40 -68.18
N ILE A 167 20.15 -41.41 -68.05
CA ILE A 167 19.24 -41.88 -69.12
C ILE A 167 19.15 -40.82 -70.22
N ILE A 168 18.98 -39.55 -69.85
CA ILE A 168 18.93 -38.43 -70.81
C ILE A 168 20.29 -38.27 -71.53
N ASP A 169 21.40 -38.29 -70.79
CA ASP A 169 22.76 -38.14 -71.34
C ASP A 169 23.16 -39.34 -72.23
N LYS A 170 22.63 -40.56 -71.96
CA LYS A 170 22.89 -41.73 -72.81
C LYS A 170 22.01 -41.79 -74.05
N PHE A 171 20.83 -41.16 -74.06
CA PHE A 171 19.99 -41.08 -75.27
C PHE A 171 20.55 -40.12 -76.33
N ASP A 172 21.41 -39.16 -75.95
CA ASP A 172 22.08 -38.25 -76.88
C ASP A 172 23.13 -38.93 -77.79
N LEU A 173 23.52 -40.17 -77.49
CA LEU A 173 24.54 -40.93 -78.21
C LEU A 173 23.99 -41.90 -79.28
N TYR A 174 22.67 -42.04 -79.44
CA TYR A 174 22.09 -43.08 -80.30
C TYR A 174 21.11 -42.53 -81.35
N ASN A 175 21.46 -42.74 -82.62
CA ASN A 175 20.54 -42.68 -83.75
C ASN A 175 19.62 -43.91 -83.72
N SER A 176 18.39 -43.75 -83.27
CA SER A 176 17.33 -44.75 -83.41
C SER A 176 16.12 -44.11 -84.08
N ASP A 177 15.46 -44.86 -84.99
CA ASP A 177 14.27 -44.51 -85.77
C ASP A 177 13.37 -43.44 -85.13
N ASP A 178 13.08 -42.37 -85.90
CA ASP A 178 12.42 -41.13 -85.46
C ASP A 178 11.13 -41.36 -84.65
N ILE A 179 10.35 -42.39 -84.96
CA ILE A 179 9.03 -42.65 -84.34
C ILE A 179 9.14 -43.11 -82.88
N ASN A 180 10.10 -43.98 -82.56
CA ASN A 180 10.24 -44.49 -81.18
C ASN A 180 10.90 -43.46 -80.26
N ARG A 181 11.83 -42.67 -80.80
CA ARG A 181 12.49 -41.57 -80.07
C ARG A 181 11.48 -40.48 -79.69
N GLU A 182 10.63 -40.05 -80.63
CA GLU A 182 9.58 -39.06 -80.39
C GLU A 182 8.58 -39.51 -79.31
N ASN A 183 8.10 -40.75 -79.38
CA ASN A 183 7.16 -41.29 -78.39
C ASN A 183 7.76 -41.35 -76.98
N ILE A 184 9.06 -41.65 -76.86
CA ILE A 184 9.77 -41.68 -75.57
C ILE A 184 9.97 -40.26 -75.03
N LEU A 185 10.40 -39.30 -75.86
CA LEU A 185 10.54 -37.91 -75.45
C LEU A 185 9.20 -37.31 -75.03
N PHE A 186 8.12 -37.65 -75.73
CA PHE A 186 6.78 -37.24 -75.38
C PHE A 186 6.29 -37.83 -74.05
N PHE A 187 6.54 -39.12 -73.80
CA PHE A 187 6.27 -39.75 -72.51
C PHE A 187 7.06 -39.08 -71.38
N LEU A 188 8.36 -38.82 -71.59
CA LEU A 188 9.19 -38.14 -70.60
C LEU A 188 8.70 -36.71 -70.32
N LEU A 189 8.18 -36.02 -71.32
CA LEU A 189 7.61 -34.68 -71.19
C LEU A 189 6.34 -34.68 -70.32
N ILE A 190 5.43 -35.65 -70.51
CA ILE A 190 4.26 -35.87 -69.65
C ILE A 190 4.67 -36.25 -68.22
N TYR A 191 5.62 -37.19 -68.09
CA TYR A 191 6.11 -37.66 -66.80
C TYR A 191 6.75 -36.53 -65.98
N ASN A 192 7.55 -35.65 -66.60
CA ASN A 192 8.14 -34.51 -65.90
C ASN A 192 7.08 -33.57 -65.32
N GLN A 193 5.94 -33.43 -65.99
CA GLN A 193 4.87 -32.52 -65.59
C GLN A 193 3.96 -33.11 -64.50
N ILE A 194 3.74 -34.42 -64.52
CA ILE A 194 3.02 -35.14 -63.44
C ILE A 194 3.84 -35.19 -62.15
N TYR A 195 5.16 -35.42 -62.24
CA TYR A 195 6.04 -35.64 -61.08
C TYR A 195 6.93 -34.42 -60.73
N HIS A 196 6.68 -33.26 -61.34
CA HIS A 196 7.39 -31.99 -61.05
C HIS A 196 8.93 -32.04 -61.19
N ILE A 197 9.47 -32.77 -62.18
CA ILE A 197 10.91 -32.91 -62.40
C ILE A 197 11.44 -31.76 -63.29
N LYS A 198 12.62 -31.22 -62.98
CA LYS A 198 13.21 -30.01 -63.61
C LYS A 198 13.84 -30.21 -65.01
N ASN A 199 13.34 -31.11 -65.87
CA ASN A 199 13.96 -31.38 -67.19
C ASN A 199 13.04 -31.10 -68.40
N PHE A 200 11.91 -30.41 -68.22
CA PHE A 200 10.95 -30.17 -69.31
C PHE A 200 11.57 -29.48 -70.54
N ASN A 201 12.37 -28.42 -70.33
CA ASN A 201 12.96 -27.65 -71.44
C ASN A 201 13.91 -28.49 -72.28
N ASP A 202 14.80 -29.23 -71.64
CA ASP A 202 15.79 -30.10 -72.32
C ASP A 202 15.11 -31.16 -73.18
N ILE A 203 13.98 -31.68 -72.70
CA ILE A 203 13.19 -32.68 -73.44
C ILE A 203 12.45 -32.02 -74.59
N TYR A 204 11.78 -30.88 -74.36
CA TYR A 204 11.02 -30.18 -75.39
C TYR A 204 11.88 -29.73 -76.58
N VAL A 205 13.12 -29.28 -76.33
CA VAL A 205 14.06 -28.89 -77.40
C VAL A 205 14.36 -30.04 -78.36
N LYS A 206 14.45 -31.27 -77.83
CA LYS A 206 14.83 -32.47 -78.58
C LYS A 206 13.70 -33.05 -79.43
N ILE A 207 12.48 -32.57 -79.24
CA ILE A 207 11.31 -33.03 -79.99
C ILE A 207 11.19 -32.29 -81.32
N GLN A 208 11.08 -33.04 -82.42
CA GLN A 208 10.83 -32.56 -83.76
C GLN A 208 9.34 -32.20 -83.98
N LYS A 209 8.39 -32.99 -83.48
CA LYS A 209 6.93 -32.80 -83.67
C LYS A 209 6.30 -31.75 -82.75
N LYS A 210 6.90 -30.55 -82.69
CA LYS A 210 6.52 -29.47 -81.75
C LYS A 210 5.05 -29.04 -81.90
N LYS A 211 4.51 -29.02 -83.13
CA LYS A 211 3.10 -28.64 -83.39
C LYS A 211 2.10 -29.62 -82.80
N GLU A 212 2.34 -30.92 -82.97
CA GLU A 212 1.48 -31.98 -82.41
C GLU A 212 1.49 -31.93 -80.88
N ILE A 213 2.67 -31.70 -80.30
CA ILE A 213 2.83 -31.58 -78.85
C ILE A 213 2.22 -30.31 -78.30
N LEU A 214 2.36 -29.17 -78.98
CA LEU A 214 1.69 -27.94 -78.57
C LEU A 214 0.16 -28.15 -78.54
N ASN A 215 -0.42 -28.74 -79.59
CA ASN A 215 -1.84 -29.07 -79.64
C ASN A 215 -2.24 -30.08 -78.55
N PHE A 216 -1.38 -31.04 -78.24
CA PHE A 216 -1.60 -31.98 -77.15
C PHE A 216 -1.60 -31.31 -75.79
N ILE A 217 -0.62 -30.45 -75.51
CA ILE A 217 -0.53 -29.65 -74.27
C ILE A 217 -1.80 -28.80 -74.13
N ARG A 218 -2.27 -28.17 -75.22
CA ARG A 218 -3.51 -27.39 -75.23
C ARG A 218 -4.74 -28.23 -74.87
N LYS A 219 -4.88 -29.42 -75.48
CA LYS A 219 -6.02 -30.32 -75.22
C LYS A 219 -5.98 -30.94 -73.82
N ASN A 220 -4.79 -31.13 -73.25
CA ASN A 220 -4.57 -31.80 -71.97
C ASN A 220 -3.96 -30.86 -70.93
N LYS A 221 -4.46 -29.62 -70.86
CA LYS A 221 -3.92 -28.56 -69.99
C LYS A 221 -3.85 -28.97 -68.51
N ASN A 222 -4.74 -29.84 -68.05
CA ASN A 222 -4.74 -30.42 -66.71
C ASN A 222 -3.44 -31.18 -66.37
N ILE A 223 -2.88 -31.94 -67.31
CA ILE A 223 -1.61 -32.67 -67.15
C ILE A 223 -0.43 -31.69 -67.09
N PHE A 224 -0.53 -30.58 -67.81
CA PHE A 224 0.51 -29.53 -67.91
C PHE A 224 0.23 -28.32 -67.00
N SER A 225 -0.44 -28.56 -65.88
CA SER A 225 -0.85 -27.52 -64.93
C SER A 225 0.32 -26.87 -64.18
N ASN A 226 1.56 -27.30 -64.39
CA ASN A 226 2.76 -26.80 -63.70
C ASN A 226 3.79 -26.14 -64.65
N LEU A 227 3.39 -25.80 -65.88
CA LEU A 227 4.27 -25.09 -66.81
C LEU A 227 4.70 -23.75 -66.24
N LYS A 228 6.01 -23.55 -66.12
CA LYS A 228 6.62 -22.30 -65.68
C LYS A 228 6.92 -21.39 -66.86
N CYS A 229 7.19 -20.11 -66.58
CA CYS A 229 7.57 -19.10 -67.56
C CYS A 229 8.76 -19.55 -68.41
N GLU A 230 9.78 -20.16 -67.81
CA GLU A 230 10.93 -20.73 -68.55
C GLU A 230 10.51 -21.82 -69.54
N ASN A 231 9.46 -22.59 -69.25
CA ASN A 231 8.91 -23.59 -70.16
C ASN A 231 8.15 -22.92 -71.31
N LEU A 232 7.35 -21.90 -71.01
CA LEU A 232 6.62 -21.14 -72.02
C LEU A 232 7.58 -20.39 -72.97
N LYS A 233 8.66 -19.79 -72.45
CA LYS A 233 9.73 -19.20 -73.26
C LYS A 233 10.34 -20.23 -74.20
N MET A 234 10.72 -21.39 -73.67
CA MET A 234 11.32 -22.45 -74.50
C MET A 234 10.35 -22.95 -75.59
N ILE A 235 9.07 -23.11 -75.24
CA ILE A 235 8.01 -23.47 -76.19
C ILE A 235 7.93 -22.43 -77.31
N TYR A 236 7.87 -21.15 -76.96
CA TYR A 236 7.76 -20.07 -77.93
C TYR A 236 9.01 -19.93 -78.79
N GLU A 237 10.22 -19.92 -78.21
CA GLU A 237 11.50 -19.75 -78.91
C GLU A 237 11.75 -20.86 -79.93
N LYS A 238 11.38 -22.10 -79.60
CA LYS A 238 11.66 -23.28 -80.45
C LYS A 238 10.52 -23.69 -81.37
N ALA A 239 9.33 -23.10 -81.21
CA ALA A 239 8.18 -23.34 -82.10
C ALA A 239 8.37 -22.68 -83.47
N ASN A 240 7.66 -23.20 -84.48
CA ASN A 240 7.59 -22.55 -85.79
C ASN A 240 6.82 -21.23 -85.66
N LYS A 241 7.50 -20.11 -85.92
CA LYS A 241 6.97 -18.75 -85.76
C LYS A 241 5.87 -18.39 -86.78
N GLU A 242 5.79 -19.10 -87.90
CA GLU A 242 4.72 -18.92 -88.91
C GLU A 242 3.41 -19.58 -88.48
N GLU A 243 3.49 -20.65 -87.67
CA GLU A 243 2.32 -21.46 -87.28
C GLU A 243 1.90 -21.28 -85.82
N THR A 244 2.79 -20.77 -84.95
CA THR A 244 2.55 -20.62 -83.51
C THR A 244 2.55 -19.15 -83.13
N SER A 245 1.37 -18.62 -82.79
CA SER A 245 1.26 -17.24 -82.31
C SER A 245 1.66 -17.13 -80.84
N ILE A 246 2.02 -15.90 -80.40
CA ILE A 246 2.27 -15.61 -78.98
C ILE A 246 1.04 -15.99 -78.12
N ASN A 247 -0.16 -15.74 -78.63
CA ASN A 247 -1.42 -16.12 -77.96
C ASN A 247 -1.56 -17.64 -77.77
N ASP A 248 -1.04 -18.46 -78.70
CA ASP A 248 -1.12 -19.92 -78.57
C ASP A 248 -0.30 -20.43 -77.39
N VAL A 249 0.82 -19.76 -77.08
CA VAL A 249 1.67 -20.08 -75.94
C VAL A 249 1.15 -19.44 -74.64
N LEU A 250 0.66 -18.19 -74.70
CA LEU A 250 0.07 -17.51 -73.53
C LEU A 250 -1.09 -18.32 -72.91
N ILE A 251 -1.93 -18.97 -73.73
CA ILE A 251 -3.03 -19.81 -73.26
C ILE A 251 -2.54 -21.05 -72.47
N LEU A 252 -1.29 -21.47 -72.67
CA LEU A 252 -0.69 -22.60 -71.97
C LEU A 252 -0.23 -22.27 -70.55
N ALA A 253 -0.21 -21.00 -70.17
CA ALA A 253 0.15 -20.61 -68.81
C ALA A 253 -0.71 -21.34 -67.78
N SER A 254 -0.03 -21.89 -66.78
CA SER A 254 -0.60 -22.66 -65.68
C SER A 254 -1.41 -21.79 -64.73
N ASN A 255 -0.95 -20.57 -64.48
CA ASN A 255 -1.56 -19.59 -63.59
C ASN A 255 -1.26 -18.15 -64.07
N SER A 256 -1.83 -17.17 -63.36
CA SER A 256 -1.65 -15.74 -63.64
C SER A 256 -0.19 -15.28 -63.59
N ASN A 257 0.58 -15.74 -62.61
CA ASN A 257 1.99 -15.37 -62.43
C ASN A 257 2.85 -15.80 -63.61
N GLU A 258 2.67 -17.04 -64.08
CA GLU A 258 3.42 -17.57 -65.22
C GLU A 258 2.99 -16.92 -66.53
N TYR A 259 1.70 -16.59 -66.67
CA TYR A 259 1.19 -15.80 -67.79
C TYR A 259 1.86 -14.43 -67.85
N ILE A 260 1.81 -13.67 -66.75
CA ILE A 260 2.36 -12.31 -66.66
C ILE A 260 3.87 -12.33 -66.90
N SER A 261 4.58 -13.27 -66.27
CA SER A 261 6.03 -13.40 -66.41
C SER A 261 6.42 -13.70 -67.86
N PHE A 262 5.68 -14.58 -68.55
CA PHE A 262 5.95 -14.88 -69.94
C PHE A 262 5.62 -13.70 -70.85
N PHE A 263 4.46 -13.05 -70.66
CA PHE A 263 4.07 -11.83 -71.37
C PHE A 263 5.17 -10.77 -71.31
N CYS A 264 5.64 -10.43 -70.10
CA CYS A 264 6.70 -9.43 -69.91
C CYS A 264 8.01 -9.86 -70.59
N SER A 265 8.30 -11.16 -70.63
CA SER A 265 9.53 -11.67 -71.24
C SER A 265 9.57 -11.60 -72.76
N VAL A 266 8.41 -11.61 -73.44
CA VAL A 266 8.32 -11.56 -74.91
C VAL A 266 7.89 -10.19 -75.41
N LYS A 267 7.92 -9.15 -74.56
CA LYS A 267 7.44 -7.80 -74.86
C LYS A 267 7.97 -7.20 -76.16
N LYS A 268 9.27 -7.38 -76.44
CA LYS A 268 9.92 -6.81 -77.64
C LYS A 268 9.28 -7.37 -78.90
N ASP A 269 8.93 -8.66 -78.90
CA ASP A 269 8.25 -9.29 -80.02
C ASP A 269 6.80 -8.83 -80.15
N ILE A 270 6.10 -8.62 -79.02
CA ILE A 270 4.72 -8.12 -79.03
C ILE A 270 4.67 -6.71 -79.64
N ILE A 271 5.53 -5.80 -79.15
CA ILE A 271 5.58 -4.40 -79.58
C ILE A 271 6.05 -4.31 -81.04
N ASN A 272 7.19 -4.92 -81.39
CA ASN A 272 7.79 -4.79 -82.72
C ASN A 272 6.95 -5.43 -83.83
N LYS A 273 6.17 -6.48 -83.52
CA LYS A 273 5.31 -7.19 -84.49
C LYS A 273 3.84 -6.79 -84.38
N CYS A 274 3.51 -5.79 -83.56
CA CYS A 274 2.14 -5.31 -83.31
C CYS A 274 1.14 -6.45 -83.07
N VAL A 275 1.49 -7.41 -82.20
CA VAL A 275 0.66 -8.61 -81.99
C VAL A 275 -0.57 -8.28 -81.15
N LYS A 276 -1.78 -8.50 -81.67
CA LYS A 276 -3.02 -8.36 -80.90
C LYS A 276 -3.15 -9.47 -79.86
N ILE A 277 -3.06 -9.12 -78.58
CA ILE A 277 -3.10 -10.06 -77.45
C ILE A 277 -4.54 -10.36 -77.03
N LYS A 278 -4.83 -11.63 -76.74
CA LYS A 278 -6.15 -12.09 -76.26
C LYS A 278 -6.23 -12.02 -74.73
N PHE A 279 -6.46 -10.81 -74.21
CA PHE A 279 -6.55 -10.55 -72.77
C PHE A 279 -7.74 -11.28 -72.09
N ASP A 280 -8.78 -11.63 -72.84
CA ASP A 280 -9.93 -12.41 -72.36
C ASP A 280 -9.53 -13.81 -71.87
N LYS A 281 -8.43 -14.35 -72.41
CA LYS A 281 -7.90 -15.69 -72.08
C LYS A 281 -6.89 -15.70 -70.95
N ILE A 282 -6.67 -14.57 -70.28
CA ILE A 282 -5.82 -14.48 -69.08
C ILE A 282 -6.39 -15.39 -67.98
N PRO A 283 -5.56 -16.29 -67.39
CA PRO A 283 -5.95 -17.02 -66.19
C PRO A 283 -6.45 -16.06 -65.10
N GLU A 284 -7.46 -16.44 -64.35
CA GLU A 284 -8.04 -15.55 -63.33
C GLU A 284 -6.97 -15.07 -62.34
N LEU A 285 -7.01 -13.77 -62.03
CA LEU A 285 -6.17 -13.19 -60.99
C LEU A 285 -6.79 -13.54 -59.64
N ASP A 286 -6.09 -14.34 -58.85
CA ASP A 286 -6.52 -14.80 -57.52
C ASP A 286 -5.54 -14.34 -56.42
N GLY A 287 -5.81 -14.72 -55.16
CA GLY A 287 -4.97 -14.36 -54.01
C GLY A 287 -3.53 -14.92 -54.04
N LYS A 288 -3.19 -15.84 -54.96
CA LYS A 288 -1.82 -16.33 -55.19
C LYS A 288 -1.06 -15.50 -56.23
N THR A 289 -1.71 -14.53 -56.86
CA THR A 289 -1.08 -13.61 -57.80
C THR A 289 -0.02 -12.77 -57.08
N ASN A 290 1.20 -12.74 -57.61
CA ASN A 290 2.31 -11.96 -57.09
C ASN A 290 2.15 -10.51 -57.54
N ILE A 291 1.87 -9.62 -56.57
CA ILE A 291 1.61 -8.20 -56.81
C ILE A 291 2.80 -7.50 -57.50
N LYS A 292 4.05 -7.88 -57.19
CA LYS A 292 5.23 -7.31 -57.83
C LYS A 292 5.33 -7.59 -59.34
N LEU A 293 4.80 -8.74 -59.79
CA LEU A 293 4.76 -9.05 -61.22
C LEU A 293 3.74 -8.15 -61.96
N LEU A 294 2.69 -7.69 -61.27
CA LEU A 294 1.72 -6.77 -61.85
C LEU A 294 2.34 -5.41 -62.15
N GLU A 295 3.33 -4.95 -61.38
CA GLU A 295 4.07 -3.72 -61.69
C GLU A 295 4.77 -3.83 -63.04
N SER A 296 5.47 -4.94 -63.28
CA SER A 296 6.11 -5.19 -64.58
C SER A 296 5.06 -5.24 -65.70
N PHE A 297 3.95 -5.95 -65.46
CA PHE A 297 2.85 -6.05 -66.42
C PHE A 297 2.25 -4.69 -66.79
N ILE A 298 2.00 -3.83 -65.79
CA ILE A 298 1.45 -2.49 -65.97
C ILE A 298 2.40 -1.62 -66.80
N ASN A 299 3.71 -1.65 -66.52
CA ASN A 299 4.70 -0.94 -67.33
C ASN A 299 4.62 -1.33 -68.80
N GLU A 300 4.56 -2.64 -69.07
CA GLU A 300 4.50 -3.12 -70.46
C GLU A 300 3.17 -2.77 -71.15
N LEU A 301 2.06 -2.76 -70.42
CA LEU A 301 0.77 -2.30 -70.95
C LEU A 301 0.80 -0.82 -71.34
N ILE A 302 1.49 0.02 -70.57
CA ILE A 302 1.67 1.45 -70.86
C ILE A 302 2.50 1.64 -72.13
N GLU A 303 3.60 0.91 -72.29
CA GLU A 303 4.40 0.93 -73.53
C GLU A 303 3.57 0.49 -74.75
N MET A 304 2.62 -0.42 -74.55
CA MET A 304 1.71 -0.92 -75.59
C MET A 304 0.46 -0.06 -75.83
N ASN A 305 0.27 1.07 -75.13
CA ASN A 305 -0.98 1.83 -75.11
C ASN A 305 -1.58 2.11 -76.51
N VAL A 306 -0.74 2.44 -77.51
CA VAL A 306 -1.17 2.73 -78.90
C VAL A 306 -1.82 1.51 -79.60
N GLN A 307 -1.56 0.30 -79.12
CA GLN A 307 -2.03 -0.97 -79.69
C GLN A 307 -3.28 -1.54 -78.98
N LEU A 308 -3.72 -0.96 -77.87
CA LEU A 308 -4.82 -1.48 -77.04
C LEU A 308 -6.17 -0.87 -77.44
N GLU A 309 -7.17 -1.72 -77.65
CA GLU A 309 -8.54 -1.29 -77.91
C GLU A 309 -9.33 -1.12 -76.60
N LYS A 310 -10.46 -0.39 -76.64
CA LYS A 310 -11.34 -0.19 -75.48
C LYS A 310 -11.76 -1.51 -74.81
N SER A 311 -12.04 -2.54 -75.60
CA SER A 311 -12.39 -3.88 -75.09
C SER A 311 -11.27 -4.55 -74.31
N ASP A 312 -10.01 -4.25 -74.65
CA ASP A 312 -8.84 -4.78 -73.94
C ASP A 312 -8.72 -4.12 -72.56
N TYR A 313 -8.89 -2.79 -72.52
CA TYR A 313 -8.98 -2.04 -71.26
C TYR A 313 -10.10 -2.56 -70.35
N ASP A 314 -11.31 -2.77 -70.88
CA ASP A 314 -12.45 -3.28 -70.11
C ASP A 314 -12.19 -4.69 -69.57
N THR A 315 -11.45 -5.52 -70.33
CA THR A 315 -11.10 -6.88 -69.92
C THR A 315 -10.04 -6.88 -68.82
N ILE A 316 -9.01 -6.04 -68.95
CA ILE A 316 -7.96 -5.85 -67.95
C ILE A 316 -8.60 -5.29 -66.66
N GLU A 317 -9.46 -4.28 -66.77
CA GLU A 317 -10.22 -3.71 -65.64
C GLU A 317 -10.93 -4.83 -64.87
N ARG A 318 -11.72 -5.66 -65.57
CA ARG A 318 -12.46 -6.75 -64.97
C ARG A 318 -11.55 -7.73 -64.23
N LYS A 319 -10.39 -8.08 -64.78
CA LYS A 319 -9.43 -9.00 -64.15
C LYS A 319 -8.83 -8.40 -62.87
N PHE A 320 -8.44 -7.13 -62.89
CA PHE A 320 -7.99 -6.43 -61.67
C PHE A 320 -9.11 -6.32 -60.62
N LEU A 321 -10.36 -6.07 -61.04
CA LEU A 321 -11.51 -6.04 -60.13
C LEU A 321 -11.77 -7.41 -59.47
N MET A 322 -11.60 -8.51 -60.21
CA MET A 322 -11.68 -9.86 -59.63
C MET A 322 -10.61 -10.07 -58.57
N LEU A 323 -9.35 -9.67 -58.84
CA LEU A 323 -8.27 -9.74 -57.86
C LEU A 323 -8.61 -8.94 -56.59
N ILE A 324 -9.03 -7.68 -56.76
CA ILE A 324 -9.40 -6.81 -55.63
C ILE A 324 -10.54 -7.43 -54.81
N ASN A 325 -11.55 -8.01 -55.47
CA ASN A 325 -12.65 -8.68 -54.79
C ASN A 325 -12.24 -9.94 -54.03
N VAL A 326 -11.18 -10.63 -54.46
CA VAL A 326 -10.61 -11.75 -53.71
C VAL A 326 -9.80 -11.23 -52.52
N LEU A 327 -8.92 -10.26 -52.74
CA LEU A 327 -8.02 -9.73 -51.71
C LEU A 327 -8.76 -8.98 -50.59
N LYS A 328 -9.91 -8.34 -50.88
CA LYS A 328 -10.70 -7.62 -49.86
C LYS A 328 -11.35 -8.53 -48.81
N THR A 329 -11.28 -9.86 -48.97
CA THR A 329 -11.98 -10.82 -48.09
C THR A 329 -11.09 -11.41 -46.99
N LYS A 330 -9.77 -11.41 -47.18
CA LYS A 330 -8.82 -12.07 -46.28
C LYS A 330 -7.97 -11.06 -45.53
N GLU A 331 -7.74 -11.33 -44.25
CA GLU A 331 -7.01 -10.43 -43.34
C GLU A 331 -5.55 -10.22 -43.79
N GLU A 332 -4.87 -11.30 -44.18
CA GLU A 332 -3.47 -11.31 -44.62
C GLU A 332 -3.22 -10.52 -45.92
N ASP A 333 -4.27 -10.23 -46.68
CA ASP A 333 -4.17 -9.61 -48.00
C ASP A 333 -4.23 -8.07 -47.96
N TYR A 334 -4.40 -7.44 -46.79
CA TYR A 334 -4.36 -5.98 -46.64
C TYR A 334 -3.02 -5.39 -47.15
N ASN A 335 -1.90 -6.02 -46.81
CA ASN A 335 -0.58 -5.61 -47.28
C ASN A 335 -0.43 -5.74 -48.80
N LYS A 336 -1.02 -6.78 -49.40
CA LYS A 336 -1.03 -6.96 -50.86
C LYS A 336 -1.87 -5.89 -51.56
N LEU A 337 -3.02 -5.51 -50.99
CA LEU A 337 -3.83 -4.39 -51.50
C LEU A 337 -3.07 -3.06 -51.40
N ASN A 338 -2.34 -2.83 -50.31
CA ASN A 338 -1.55 -1.62 -50.13
C ASN A 338 -0.34 -1.57 -51.09
N GLU A 339 0.32 -2.71 -51.35
CA GLU A 339 1.36 -2.83 -52.37
C GLU A 339 0.79 -2.56 -53.78
N LEU A 340 -0.38 -3.13 -54.10
CA LEU A 340 -1.07 -2.89 -55.37
C LEU A 340 -1.44 -1.40 -55.55
N LYS A 341 -1.96 -0.75 -54.49
CA LYS A 341 -2.22 0.69 -54.47
C LYS A 341 -0.97 1.48 -54.82
N ASN A 342 0.15 1.20 -54.15
CA ASN A 342 1.41 1.92 -54.35
C ASN A 342 1.97 1.73 -55.76
N ILE A 343 1.79 0.54 -56.36
CA ILE A 343 2.17 0.29 -57.76
C ILE A 343 1.31 1.13 -58.70
N ILE A 344 -0.02 1.12 -58.56
CA ILE A 344 -0.92 1.84 -59.46
C ILE A 344 -0.71 3.36 -59.35
N LEU A 345 -0.47 3.87 -58.14
CA LEU A 345 -0.20 5.29 -57.89
C LEU A 345 1.00 5.84 -58.68
N LYS A 346 2.02 5.02 -58.97
CA LYS A 346 3.16 5.45 -59.81
C LYS A 346 2.75 5.87 -61.22
N TYR A 347 1.55 5.49 -61.65
CA TYR A 347 1.04 5.71 -62.99
C TYR A 347 -0.23 6.57 -63.03
N ASP A 348 -0.62 7.19 -61.91
CA ASP A 348 -1.85 8.00 -61.83
C ASP A 348 -1.81 9.20 -62.80
N ASP A 349 -0.62 9.74 -63.09
CA ASP A 349 -0.39 10.85 -64.02
C ASP A 349 -0.37 10.46 -65.51
N THR A 350 -0.49 9.17 -65.85
CA THR A 350 -0.32 8.69 -67.24
C THR A 350 -1.51 8.97 -68.19
N ASN A 351 -2.51 9.74 -67.75
CA ASN A 351 -3.75 10.04 -68.49
C ASN A 351 -4.55 8.80 -68.97
N ILE A 352 -4.26 7.60 -68.46
CA ILE A 352 -4.97 6.36 -68.80
C ILE A 352 -6.16 6.16 -67.82
N PRO A 353 -7.44 6.25 -68.28
CA PRO A 353 -8.60 6.20 -67.39
C PRO A 353 -8.77 4.88 -66.61
N LEU A 354 -8.20 3.78 -67.12
CA LEU A 354 -8.24 2.46 -66.50
C LEU A 354 -7.66 2.49 -65.07
N PHE A 355 -6.45 3.05 -64.90
CA PHE A 355 -5.75 3.00 -63.61
C PHE A 355 -6.46 3.80 -62.53
N LYS A 356 -7.07 4.93 -62.90
CA LYS A 356 -7.88 5.73 -61.97
C LYS A 356 -9.06 4.95 -61.40
N LYS A 357 -9.78 4.19 -62.24
CA LYS A 357 -10.89 3.33 -61.79
C LYS A 357 -10.42 2.18 -60.91
N ILE A 358 -9.32 1.51 -61.29
CA ILE A 358 -8.77 0.42 -60.47
C ILE A 358 -8.33 0.98 -59.12
N LEU A 359 -7.64 2.13 -59.11
CA LEU A 359 -7.18 2.80 -57.91
C LEU A 359 -8.33 3.17 -56.96
N GLU A 360 -9.42 3.74 -57.48
CA GLU A 360 -10.65 4.01 -56.71
C GLU A 360 -11.20 2.73 -56.05
N LYS A 361 -11.19 1.61 -56.77
CA LYS A 361 -11.68 0.32 -56.25
C LYS A 361 -10.73 -0.30 -55.22
N VAL A 362 -9.42 -0.12 -55.38
CA VAL A 362 -8.43 -0.51 -54.36
C VAL A 362 -8.61 0.30 -53.09
N TYR A 363 -8.84 1.62 -53.20
CA TYR A 363 -9.11 2.46 -52.04
C TYR A 363 -10.36 2.03 -51.29
N ASN A 364 -11.48 1.80 -51.99
CA ASN A 364 -12.70 1.29 -51.36
C ASN A 364 -12.48 -0.08 -50.67
N ALA A 365 -11.71 -0.98 -51.30
CA ALA A 365 -11.38 -2.27 -50.70
C ALA A 365 -10.50 -2.14 -49.45
N LEU A 366 -9.52 -1.24 -49.46
CA LEU A 366 -8.68 -0.94 -48.29
C LEU A 366 -9.48 -0.31 -47.15
N HIS A 367 -10.42 0.58 -47.47
CA HIS A 367 -11.35 1.19 -46.53
C HIS A 367 -12.20 0.12 -45.83
N ASP A 368 -12.92 -0.70 -46.61
CA ASP A 368 -13.81 -1.74 -46.08
C ASP A 368 -13.05 -2.80 -45.26
N LEU A 369 -11.93 -3.28 -45.78
CA LEU A 369 -11.12 -4.31 -45.11
C LEU A 369 -10.47 -3.75 -43.84
N GLY A 370 -9.92 -2.52 -43.90
CA GLY A 370 -9.30 -1.88 -42.74
C GLY A 370 -10.29 -1.69 -41.60
N LYS A 371 -11.50 -1.21 -41.90
CA LYS A 371 -12.60 -1.14 -40.93
C LYS A 371 -12.90 -2.52 -40.31
N SER A 372 -13.03 -3.55 -41.14
CA SER A 372 -13.32 -4.91 -40.66
C SER A 372 -12.19 -5.48 -39.76
N LEU A 373 -10.93 -5.19 -40.08
CA LEU A 373 -9.77 -5.65 -39.30
C LEU A 373 -9.71 -5.01 -37.91
N ILE A 374 -10.03 -3.72 -37.83
CA ILE A 374 -10.15 -3.00 -36.56
C ILE A 374 -11.28 -3.61 -35.72
N GLU A 375 -12.46 -3.81 -36.32
CA GLU A 375 -13.64 -4.34 -35.63
C GLU A 375 -13.46 -5.79 -35.11
N LYS A 376 -12.57 -6.56 -35.73
CA LYS A 376 -12.22 -7.94 -35.33
C LYS A 376 -11.02 -8.03 -34.37
N HIS A 377 -10.51 -6.90 -33.87
CA HIS A 377 -9.33 -6.82 -32.99
C HIS A 377 -8.07 -7.48 -33.59
N LYS A 378 -7.85 -7.33 -34.91
CA LYS A 378 -6.70 -7.94 -35.61
C LYS A 378 -5.49 -7.01 -35.72
N TRP A 379 -5.69 -5.72 -35.50
CA TRP A 379 -4.65 -4.70 -35.58
C TRP A 379 -4.28 -4.16 -34.21
N ASN A 380 -2.99 -3.88 -34.05
CA ASN A 380 -2.48 -3.19 -32.88
C ASN A 380 -2.77 -1.67 -32.95
N ASN A 381 -2.48 -0.98 -31.85
CA ASN A 381 -2.75 0.46 -31.71
C ASN A 381 -2.14 1.33 -32.84
N ILE A 382 -0.91 1.04 -33.28
CA ILE A 382 -0.22 1.82 -34.32
C ILE A 382 -0.83 1.57 -35.70
N GLU A 383 -1.25 0.34 -36.00
CA GLU A 383 -1.92 -0.02 -37.24
C GLU A 383 -3.30 0.66 -37.35
N ILE A 384 -4.08 0.66 -36.27
CA ILE A 384 -5.35 1.39 -36.19
C ILE A 384 -5.13 2.88 -36.47
N LEU A 385 -4.12 3.48 -35.84
CA LEU A 385 -3.82 4.90 -36.00
C LEU A 385 -3.38 5.24 -37.42
N ASN A 386 -2.50 4.42 -38.00
CA ASN A 386 -2.07 4.52 -39.39
C ASN A 386 -3.26 4.50 -40.35
N TYR A 387 -4.18 3.56 -40.16
CA TYR A 387 -5.37 3.48 -40.99
C TYR A 387 -6.19 4.77 -40.92
N LEU A 388 -6.49 5.28 -39.72
CA LEU A 388 -7.30 6.49 -39.57
C LEU A 388 -6.65 7.74 -40.19
N GLN A 389 -5.32 7.86 -40.13
CA GLN A 389 -4.58 9.00 -40.68
C GLN A 389 -4.34 8.90 -42.20
N GLU A 390 -4.23 7.69 -42.76
CA GLU A 390 -4.02 7.51 -44.20
C GLU A 390 -5.34 7.42 -44.98
N ASP A 391 -6.36 6.74 -44.46
CA ASP A 391 -7.63 6.51 -45.14
C ASP A 391 -8.41 7.83 -45.37
N VAL A 392 -8.30 8.79 -44.45
CA VAL A 392 -8.96 10.10 -44.59
C VAL A 392 -8.53 10.87 -45.83
N LYS A 393 -7.31 10.65 -46.33
CA LYS A 393 -6.79 11.34 -47.53
C LYS A 393 -7.64 11.06 -48.77
N VAL A 394 -8.35 9.93 -48.78
CA VAL A 394 -9.23 9.51 -49.88
C VAL A 394 -10.69 9.54 -49.46
N SER A 395 -10.99 9.06 -48.26
CA SER A 395 -12.37 8.87 -47.76
C SER A 395 -12.85 10.02 -46.86
N TYR A 396 -12.30 11.23 -46.99
CA TYR A 396 -12.59 12.38 -46.11
C TYR A 396 -14.08 12.67 -45.90
N LYS A 397 -14.91 12.57 -46.96
CA LYS A 397 -16.36 12.81 -46.86
C LYS A 397 -17.03 11.84 -45.88
N GLU A 398 -16.58 10.58 -45.85
CA GLU A 398 -17.12 9.55 -44.97
C GLU A 398 -16.65 9.77 -43.53
N HIS A 399 -15.36 10.04 -43.30
CA HIS A 399 -14.84 10.41 -41.97
C HIS A 399 -15.60 11.61 -41.36
N LYS A 400 -15.95 12.60 -42.19
CA LYS A 400 -16.70 13.79 -41.76
C LYS A 400 -18.18 13.51 -41.46
N SER A 401 -18.79 12.49 -42.07
CA SER A 401 -20.24 12.28 -42.05
C SER A 401 -20.69 11.03 -41.28
N ASP A 402 -19.93 9.92 -41.32
CA ASP A 402 -20.26 8.66 -40.68
C ASP A 402 -19.65 8.56 -39.26
N PRO A 403 -20.48 8.56 -38.19
CA PRO A 403 -19.99 8.41 -36.82
C PRO A 403 -19.38 7.03 -36.53
N ARG A 404 -19.68 6.00 -37.32
CA ARG A 404 -19.13 4.65 -37.12
C ARG A 404 -17.62 4.65 -37.33
N ILE A 405 -17.11 5.44 -38.28
CA ILE A 405 -15.67 5.58 -38.54
C ILE A 405 -14.98 6.28 -37.36
N ALA A 406 -15.56 7.39 -36.88
CA ALA A 406 -15.05 8.08 -35.69
C ALA A 406 -14.99 7.14 -34.47
N SER A 407 -15.95 6.21 -34.35
CA SER A 407 -15.97 5.25 -33.24
C SER A 407 -14.93 4.13 -33.31
N LEU A 408 -14.23 3.95 -34.43
CA LEU A 408 -13.20 2.90 -34.57
C LEU A 408 -12.02 3.08 -33.60
N ILE A 409 -11.78 4.30 -33.12
CA ILE A 409 -10.73 4.55 -32.13
C ILE A 409 -11.00 3.84 -30.79
N LYS A 410 -12.24 3.37 -30.53
CA LYS A 410 -12.57 2.52 -29.37
C LYS A 410 -11.87 1.16 -29.39
N PHE A 411 -11.21 0.77 -30.47
CA PHE A 411 -10.48 -0.49 -30.52
C PHE A 411 -9.02 -0.35 -30.05
N ILE A 412 -8.58 0.88 -29.69
CA ILE A 412 -7.29 1.11 -29.05
C ILE A 412 -7.28 0.45 -27.66
N ASN A 413 -6.28 -0.40 -27.43
CA ASN A 413 -5.99 -0.96 -26.11
C ASN A 413 -5.18 0.05 -25.30
N LEU A 414 -5.80 0.64 -24.26
CA LEU A 414 -5.12 1.63 -23.42
C LEU A 414 -3.96 1.01 -22.62
N ASP A 415 -3.94 -0.30 -22.38
CA ASP A 415 -2.84 -0.96 -21.68
C ASP A 415 -1.52 -0.96 -22.47
N GLU A 416 -1.61 -0.96 -23.80
CA GLU A 416 -0.47 -1.03 -24.73
C GLU A 416 0.01 0.34 -25.24
N ILE A 417 -0.48 1.45 -24.68
CA ILE A 417 -0.01 2.78 -25.06
C ILE A 417 1.41 3.00 -24.59
N ASN A 418 2.30 3.31 -25.53
CA ASN A 418 3.67 3.72 -25.31
C ASN A 418 3.93 5.13 -25.87
N GLU A 419 5.15 5.63 -25.69
CA GLU A 419 5.56 6.97 -26.11
C GLU A 419 5.50 7.15 -27.63
N ASP A 420 5.81 6.10 -28.40
CA ASP A 420 5.73 6.11 -29.87
C ASP A 420 4.30 6.30 -30.36
N PHE A 421 3.32 5.65 -29.71
CA PHE A 421 1.91 5.87 -29.99
C PHE A 421 1.50 7.32 -29.72
N CYS A 422 1.86 7.87 -28.56
CA CYS A 422 1.55 9.25 -28.21
C CYS A 422 2.16 10.24 -29.22
N LYS A 423 3.45 10.10 -29.56
CA LYS A 423 4.13 10.94 -30.56
C LYS A 423 3.41 10.89 -31.91
N LYS A 424 2.99 9.71 -32.34
CA LYS A 424 2.27 9.53 -33.61
C LYS A 424 0.85 10.10 -33.58
N PHE A 425 0.15 9.98 -32.46
CA PHE A 425 -1.20 10.50 -32.29
C PHE A 425 -1.18 12.03 -32.32
N ILE A 426 -0.26 12.64 -31.57
CA ILE A 426 -0.11 14.10 -31.50
C ILE A 426 0.36 14.66 -32.85
N GLY A 427 1.29 13.97 -33.53
CA GLY A 427 1.94 14.47 -34.74
C GLY A 427 3.17 15.33 -34.40
N ASN A 428 3.57 16.21 -35.32
CA ASN A 428 4.67 17.13 -35.06
C ASN A 428 4.24 18.15 -33.99
N ILE A 429 5.09 18.44 -33.00
CA ILE A 429 4.78 19.44 -31.95
C ILE A 429 4.44 20.80 -32.57
N ASN A 430 5.08 21.16 -33.68
CA ASN A 430 4.86 22.42 -34.38
C ASN A 430 3.67 22.37 -35.37
N ASP A 431 3.16 21.18 -35.70
CA ASP A 431 2.02 20.98 -36.59
C ASP A 431 1.27 19.68 -36.19
N PRO A 432 0.46 19.75 -35.11
CA PRO A 432 -0.24 18.58 -34.60
C PRO A 432 -1.27 18.05 -35.60
N TYR A 433 -1.52 16.74 -35.57
CA TYR A 433 -2.51 16.14 -36.45
C TYR A 433 -3.94 16.56 -36.05
N ASP A 434 -4.66 17.20 -36.97
CA ASP A 434 -5.96 17.80 -36.70
C ASP A 434 -7.14 16.80 -36.87
N TYR A 435 -7.36 15.99 -35.83
CA TYR A 435 -8.54 15.11 -35.75
C TYR A 435 -9.88 15.86 -35.73
N LYS A 436 -9.90 17.12 -35.28
CA LYS A 436 -11.11 17.93 -35.25
C LYS A 436 -11.54 18.31 -36.66
N LYS A 437 -10.60 18.64 -37.54
CA LYS A 437 -10.84 18.83 -38.97
C LYS A 437 -11.25 17.54 -39.67
N GLN A 438 -10.63 16.41 -39.33
CA GLN A 438 -10.97 15.10 -39.90
C GLN A 438 -12.43 14.70 -39.63
N PHE A 439 -12.87 14.76 -38.36
CA PHE A 439 -14.19 14.25 -37.98
C PHE A 439 -15.28 15.33 -37.89
N ASN A 440 -14.92 16.61 -37.84
CA ASN A 440 -15.83 17.76 -37.78
C ASN A 440 -16.93 17.58 -36.72
N LYS A 441 -18.20 17.41 -37.12
CA LYS A 441 -19.35 17.21 -36.22
C LYS A 441 -19.26 15.91 -35.40
N ASN A 442 -18.49 14.93 -35.86
CA ASN A 442 -18.28 13.64 -35.20
C ASN A 442 -17.04 13.62 -34.29
N TYR A 443 -16.34 14.75 -34.11
CA TYR A 443 -15.13 14.81 -33.30
C TYR A 443 -15.37 14.37 -31.84
N ASN A 444 -16.47 14.79 -31.22
CA ASN A 444 -16.81 14.33 -29.88
C ASN A 444 -17.10 12.81 -29.82
N VAL A 445 -17.63 12.21 -30.90
CA VAL A 445 -17.82 10.75 -30.99
C VAL A 445 -16.46 10.04 -30.99
N PHE A 446 -15.48 10.59 -31.70
CA PHE A 446 -14.11 10.09 -31.70
C PHE A 446 -13.49 10.16 -30.29
N ILE A 447 -13.50 11.33 -29.65
CA ILE A 447 -12.93 11.52 -28.31
C ILE A 447 -13.62 10.62 -27.27
N SER A 448 -14.95 10.64 -27.22
CA SER A 448 -15.71 9.82 -26.27
C SER A 448 -15.50 8.32 -26.48
N SER A 449 -15.32 7.87 -27.73
CA SER A 449 -15.05 6.45 -28.05
C SER A 449 -13.69 5.99 -27.55
N LEU A 450 -12.66 6.84 -27.62
CA LEU A 450 -11.33 6.55 -27.08
C LEU A 450 -11.36 6.51 -25.55
N VAL A 451 -11.97 7.52 -24.94
CA VAL A 451 -11.97 7.70 -23.48
C VAL A 451 -12.83 6.65 -22.77
N LYS A 452 -13.94 6.20 -23.37
CA LYS A 452 -14.91 5.27 -22.75
C LYS A 452 -14.32 3.92 -22.32
N ASN A 453 -13.17 3.53 -22.87
CA ASN A 453 -12.50 2.28 -22.52
C ASN A 453 -11.59 2.38 -21.28
N ALA A 454 -11.37 3.57 -20.73
CA ALA A 454 -10.60 3.72 -19.52
C ALA A 454 -11.33 3.08 -18.34
N LYS A 455 -10.66 2.11 -17.71
CA LYS A 455 -11.17 1.37 -16.54
C LYS A 455 -10.39 1.67 -15.25
N THR A 456 -9.23 2.31 -15.34
CA THR A 456 -8.25 2.41 -14.24
C THR A 456 -7.68 3.82 -14.17
N TYR A 457 -7.14 4.23 -13.02
CA TYR A 457 -6.46 5.52 -12.92
C TYR A 457 -5.22 5.62 -13.82
N ASN A 458 -4.50 4.51 -14.06
CA ASN A 458 -3.38 4.49 -15.03
C ASN A 458 -3.84 4.79 -16.47
N HIS A 459 -5.03 4.31 -16.86
CA HIS A 459 -5.61 4.64 -18.15
C HIS A 459 -5.87 6.14 -18.29
N LEU A 460 -6.29 6.81 -17.20
CA LEU A 460 -6.48 8.25 -17.19
C LEU A 460 -5.16 9.00 -17.40
N THR A 461 -4.07 8.57 -16.76
CA THR A 461 -2.72 9.12 -16.99
C THR A 461 -2.27 8.95 -18.44
N LYS A 462 -2.55 7.80 -19.06
CA LYS A 462 -2.25 7.56 -20.48
C LYS A 462 -3.07 8.45 -21.41
N LEU A 463 -4.33 8.71 -21.09
CA LEU A 463 -5.16 9.67 -21.81
C LEU A 463 -4.62 11.10 -21.71
N TYR A 464 -4.09 11.51 -20.55
CA TYR A 464 -3.41 12.81 -20.42
C TYR A 464 -2.21 12.92 -21.34
N LYS A 465 -1.43 11.84 -21.51
CA LYS A 465 -0.32 11.79 -22.46
C LYS A 465 -0.79 11.84 -23.92
N ILE A 466 -1.86 11.12 -24.27
CA ILE A 466 -2.43 11.14 -25.63
C ILE A 466 -2.90 12.55 -26.01
N PHE A 467 -3.59 13.24 -25.11
CA PHE A 467 -4.10 14.59 -25.35
C PHE A 467 -3.05 15.69 -25.08
N ASN A 468 -1.83 15.31 -24.72
CA ASN A 468 -0.71 16.21 -24.43
C ASN A 468 -1.07 17.31 -23.42
N ILE A 469 -1.77 16.92 -22.34
CA ILE A 469 -2.31 17.86 -21.34
C ILE A 469 -1.20 18.70 -20.69
N GLU A 470 -0.04 18.11 -20.40
CA GLU A 470 1.09 18.80 -19.77
C GLU A 470 1.68 19.92 -20.64
N SER A 471 1.79 19.70 -21.96
CA SER A 471 2.38 20.68 -22.87
C SER A 471 1.35 21.67 -23.43
N ILE A 472 0.07 21.31 -23.44
CA ILE A 472 -1.03 22.12 -23.99
C ILE A 472 -2.11 22.26 -22.91
N PRO A 473 -1.99 23.27 -22.02
CA PRO A 473 -2.93 23.46 -20.91
C PRO A 473 -4.33 23.85 -21.38
N ARG A 474 -4.43 24.56 -22.52
CA ARG A 474 -5.71 24.93 -23.13
C ARG A 474 -6.19 23.88 -24.11
N GLN A 475 -7.26 23.17 -23.73
CA GLN A 475 -7.79 22.04 -24.49
C GLN A 475 -9.19 22.34 -25.01
N SER A 476 -9.66 21.52 -25.96
CA SER A 476 -11.05 21.62 -26.41
C SER A 476 -12.03 21.16 -25.33
N GLU A 477 -13.19 21.82 -25.27
CA GLU A 477 -14.29 21.46 -24.37
C GLU A 477 -14.69 19.98 -24.47
N ASP A 478 -14.66 19.40 -25.67
CA ASP A 478 -14.94 17.98 -25.90
C ASP A 478 -13.96 17.07 -25.12
N ILE A 479 -12.67 17.38 -25.09
CA ILE A 479 -11.66 16.59 -24.36
C ILE A 479 -11.89 16.70 -22.86
N ILE A 480 -12.01 17.93 -22.34
CA ILE A 480 -12.14 18.19 -20.91
C ILE A 480 -13.39 17.50 -20.36
N LYS A 481 -14.53 17.65 -21.05
CA LYS A 481 -15.79 17.03 -20.64
C LYS A 481 -15.69 15.51 -20.61
N ASN A 482 -15.14 14.88 -21.64
CA ASN A 482 -15.02 13.41 -21.66
C ASN A 482 -14.06 12.89 -20.58
N LEU A 483 -12.96 13.60 -20.28
CA LEU A 483 -12.04 13.22 -19.19
C LEU A 483 -12.69 13.38 -17.81
N VAL A 484 -13.48 14.43 -17.59
CA VAL A 484 -14.24 14.61 -16.34
C VAL A 484 -15.34 13.55 -16.20
N ASP A 485 -16.04 13.24 -17.29
CA ASP A 485 -17.13 12.25 -17.29
C ASP A 485 -16.63 10.82 -17.06
N ILE A 486 -15.46 10.44 -17.61
CA ILE A 486 -14.89 9.11 -17.39
C ILE A 486 -14.34 8.92 -15.98
N PHE A 487 -13.74 9.97 -15.41
CA PHE A 487 -13.31 9.96 -14.02
C PHE A 487 -14.48 9.66 -13.09
N GLY A 488 -15.67 10.19 -13.38
CA GLY A 488 -16.91 9.95 -12.62
C GLY A 488 -17.50 8.53 -12.71
N LYS A 489 -16.89 7.59 -13.45
CA LYS A 489 -17.42 6.22 -13.66
C LYS A 489 -16.83 5.15 -12.73
N ASP A 490 -16.16 5.55 -11.65
CA ASP A 490 -15.51 4.66 -10.68
C ASP A 490 -14.37 3.82 -11.31
N LEU A 491 -13.21 4.46 -11.47
CA LEU A 491 -12.02 3.84 -12.04
C LEU A 491 -11.31 2.95 -11.00
N GLU A 492 -10.84 1.78 -11.43
CA GLU A 492 -10.08 0.86 -10.59
C GLU A 492 -8.70 1.44 -10.21
N ARG A 493 -8.29 1.25 -8.94
CA ARG A 493 -7.01 1.77 -8.40
C ARG A 493 -5.78 0.95 -8.78
N ASN A 494 -5.93 -0.34 -9.10
CA ASN A 494 -4.86 -1.25 -9.49
C ASN A 494 -3.61 -1.23 -8.59
N GLY A 495 -3.80 -1.13 -7.27
CA GLY A 495 -2.70 -1.12 -6.31
C GLY A 495 -1.92 0.20 -6.24
N MET A 496 -2.37 1.28 -6.90
CA MET A 496 -1.83 2.62 -6.67
C MET A 496 -2.12 3.08 -5.24
N GLU A 497 -1.13 3.75 -4.65
CA GLU A 497 -1.33 4.45 -3.39
C GLU A 497 -2.22 5.68 -3.61
N PHE A 498 -2.94 6.09 -2.56
CA PHE A 498 -3.86 7.22 -2.68
C PHE A 498 -3.14 8.52 -3.09
N CYS A 499 -1.91 8.74 -2.63
CA CYS A 499 -1.09 9.89 -3.03
C CYS A 499 -0.79 9.95 -4.54
N GLU A 500 -0.67 8.81 -5.21
CA GLU A 500 -0.50 8.79 -6.68
C GLU A 500 -1.80 9.17 -7.38
N ILE A 501 -2.93 8.69 -6.85
CA ILE A 501 -4.28 9.03 -7.34
C ILE A 501 -4.55 10.52 -7.16
N GLU A 502 -4.12 11.12 -6.04
CA GLU A 502 -4.25 12.56 -5.79
C GLU A 502 -3.60 13.41 -6.87
N ILE A 503 -2.38 13.04 -7.31
CA ILE A 503 -1.67 13.74 -8.39
C ILE A 503 -2.41 13.59 -9.73
N ILE A 504 -2.94 12.40 -10.02
CA ILE A 504 -3.71 12.15 -11.25
C ILE A 504 -4.98 13.01 -11.26
N ILE A 505 -5.72 13.04 -10.16
CA ILE A 505 -6.95 13.83 -10.06
C ILE A 505 -6.64 15.33 -10.06
N TYR A 506 -5.59 15.77 -9.37
CA TYR A 506 -5.11 17.16 -9.40
C TYR A 506 -4.85 17.62 -10.84
N THR A 507 -4.21 16.79 -11.67
CA THR A 507 -3.97 17.12 -13.09
C THR A 507 -5.27 17.46 -13.83
N LEU A 508 -6.37 16.76 -13.51
CA LEU A 508 -7.70 17.06 -14.06
C LEU A 508 -8.27 18.39 -13.52
N TYR A 509 -8.09 18.68 -12.23
CA TYR A 509 -8.48 19.96 -11.63
C TYR A 509 -7.71 21.13 -12.24
N LYS A 510 -6.40 20.98 -12.45
CA LYS A 510 -5.56 21.95 -13.15
C LYS A 510 -6.04 22.18 -14.57
N LEU A 511 -6.31 21.12 -15.32
CA LEU A 511 -6.87 21.22 -16.66
C LEU A 511 -8.21 21.99 -16.68
N VAL A 512 -9.12 21.71 -15.74
CA VAL A 512 -10.40 22.44 -15.61
C VAL A 512 -10.15 23.92 -15.31
N SER A 513 -9.22 24.22 -14.40
CA SER A 513 -8.83 25.58 -14.04
C SER A 513 -8.26 26.37 -15.24
N ASP A 514 -7.28 25.81 -15.94
CA ASP A 514 -6.60 26.43 -17.09
C ASP A 514 -7.56 26.76 -18.25
N ASN A 515 -8.72 26.08 -18.27
CA ASN A 515 -9.79 26.26 -19.24
C ASN A 515 -11.00 27.02 -18.65
N ARG A 516 -10.75 28.01 -17.80
CA ARG A 516 -11.76 28.94 -17.24
C ARG A 516 -12.83 28.22 -16.42
N ASP A 517 -12.43 27.23 -15.63
CA ASP A 517 -13.30 26.42 -14.77
C ASP A 517 -14.41 25.67 -15.52
N TYR A 518 -14.18 25.38 -16.81
CA TYR A 518 -15.08 24.58 -17.62
C TYR A 518 -15.22 23.18 -17.00
N CYS A 519 -16.44 22.77 -16.65
CA CYS A 519 -16.77 21.55 -15.90
C CYS A 519 -16.42 21.54 -14.39
N ALA A 520 -16.10 22.68 -13.75
CA ALA A 520 -15.81 22.75 -12.31
C ALA A 520 -16.89 22.12 -11.40
N LYS A 521 -18.18 22.33 -11.72
CA LYS A 521 -19.28 21.69 -10.96
C LYS A 521 -19.31 20.17 -11.15
N SER A 522 -19.04 19.70 -12.37
CA SER A 522 -19.07 18.29 -12.71
C SER A 522 -17.90 17.53 -12.08
N ILE A 523 -16.68 18.08 -12.11
CA ILE A 523 -15.52 17.43 -11.50
C ILE A 523 -15.69 17.29 -9.98
N ILE A 524 -16.13 18.34 -9.28
CA ILE A 524 -16.40 18.29 -7.83
C ILE A 524 -17.47 17.25 -7.51
N LYS A 525 -18.56 17.19 -8.30
CA LYS A 525 -19.61 16.18 -8.13
C LYS A 525 -19.08 14.77 -8.37
N ASN A 526 -18.29 14.56 -9.42
CA ASN A 526 -17.73 13.26 -9.77
C ASN A 526 -16.73 12.78 -8.70
N THR A 527 -15.89 13.67 -8.17
CA THR A 527 -15.00 13.35 -7.03
C THR A 527 -15.80 12.84 -5.83
N LYS A 528 -16.90 13.51 -5.48
CA LYS A 528 -17.80 13.09 -4.38
C LYS A 528 -18.51 11.76 -4.63
N ASN A 529 -18.70 11.37 -5.88
CA ASN A 529 -19.36 10.11 -6.22
C ASN A 529 -18.39 8.92 -6.21
N VAL A 530 -17.12 9.17 -6.56
CA VAL A 530 -16.12 8.11 -6.77
C VAL A 530 -15.24 7.88 -5.54
N LEU A 531 -15.06 8.90 -4.69
CA LEU A 531 -14.27 8.79 -3.47
C LEU A 531 -15.18 8.82 -2.24
N ASN A 532 -14.74 8.20 -1.15
CA ASN A 532 -15.46 8.31 0.13
C ASN A 532 -15.26 9.70 0.74
N GLU A 533 -16.11 10.09 1.70
CA GLU A 533 -16.09 11.45 2.25
C GLU A 533 -14.73 11.86 2.88
N ARG A 534 -14.02 10.93 3.52
CA ARG A 534 -12.69 11.19 4.08
C ARG A 534 -11.67 11.48 2.97
N GLU A 535 -11.68 10.68 1.92
CA GLU A 535 -10.81 10.83 0.75
C GLU A 535 -11.13 12.10 -0.05
N VAL A 536 -12.41 12.46 -0.20
CA VAL A 536 -12.83 13.71 -0.84
C VAL A 536 -12.26 14.91 -0.09
N ASN A 537 -12.46 14.95 1.24
CA ASN A 537 -11.96 16.04 2.05
C ASN A 537 -10.42 16.08 2.01
N HIS A 538 -9.75 14.93 2.09
CA HIS A 538 -8.30 14.84 1.98
C HIS A 538 -7.79 15.36 0.64
N LEU A 539 -8.36 14.92 -0.48
CA LEU A 539 -7.99 15.37 -1.82
C LEU A 539 -8.23 16.87 -2.04
N PHE A 540 -9.37 17.40 -1.59
CA PHE A 540 -9.66 18.83 -1.75
C PHE A 540 -8.69 19.68 -0.92
N LEU A 541 -8.37 19.25 0.29
CA LEU A 541 -7.34 19.87 1.11
C LEU A 541 -5.98 19.77 0.43
N PHE A 542 -5.56 18.57 -0.01
CA PHE A 542 -4.32 18.35 -0.74
C PHE A 542 -4.15 19.30 -1.94
N ILE A 543 -5.19 19.49 -2.74
CA ILE A 543 -5.19 20.41 -3.88
C ILE A 543 -5.04 21.87 -3.43
N ILE A 544 -5.76 22.29 -2.38
CA ILE A 544 -5.67 23.66 -1.83
C ILE A 544 -4.28 23.89 -1.22
N ASP A 545 -3.80 22.97 -0.40
CA ASP A 545 -2.58 23.06 0.39
C ASP A 545 -1.33 23.12 -0.49
N ASN A 546 -1.27 22.30 -1.55
CA ASN A 546 -0.07 22.16 -2.37
C ASN A 546 -0.15 22.95 -3.69
N PHE A 547 -1.36 23.26 -4.17
CA PHE A 547 -1.55 23.76 -5.53
C PHE A 547 -2.55 24.92 -5.65
N SER A 548 -2.90 25.63 -4.56
CA SER A 548 -3.79 26.80 -4.63
C SER A 548 -3.28 27.89 -5.59
N ASP A 549 -1.96 28.04 -5.70
CA ASP A 549 -1.31 29.03 -6.58
C ASP A 549 -1.42 28.62 -8.07
N ASP A 550 -1.68 27.33 -8.33
CA ASP A 550 -1.71 26.70 -9.66
C ASP A 550 -3.13 26.54 -10.24
N ILE A 551 -4.17 26.80 -9.45
CA ILE A 551 -5.57 26.72 -9.88
C ILE A 551 -6.31 28.05 -9.68
N SER A 552 -7.42 28.23 -10.39
CA SER A 552 -8.16 29.49 -10.38
C SER A 552 -8.79 29.78 -9.01
N GLU A 553 -8.89 31.06 -8.66
CA GLU A 553 -9.52 31.52 -7.42
C GLU A 553 -10.97 30.98 -7.30
N SER A 554 -11.74 30.99 -8.39
CA SER A 554 -13.13 30.50 -8.41
C SER A 554 -13.23 28.99 -8.20
N LEU A 555 -12.26 28.19 -8.67
CA LEU A 555 -12.25 26.75 -8.44
C LEU A 555 -11.85 26.42 -7.00
N CYS A 556 -10.80 27.08 -6.47
CA CYS A 556 -10.43 27.03 -5.06
C CYS A 556 -11.64 27.31 -4.16
N GLU A 557 -12.39 28.37 -4.45
CA GLU A 557 -13.60 28.72 -3.69
C GLU A 557 -14.65 27.61 -3.68
N LYS A 558 -14.91 27.01 -4.84
CA LYS A 558 -15.88 25.90 -4.94
C LYS A 558 -15.40 24.66 -4.18
N LEU A 559 -14.10 24.38 -4.18
CA LEU A 559 -13.50 23.29 -3.40
C LEU A 559 -13.72 23.54 -1.90
N ILE A 560 -13.36 24.72 -1.41
CA ILE A 560 -13.53 25.10 0.00
C ILE A 560 -14.97 24.95 0.45
N ILE A 561 -15.95 25.44 -0.33
CA ILE A 561 -17.38 25.32 -0.01
C ILE A 561 -17.77 23.85 0.18
N ASN A 562 -17.19 22.94 -0.60
CA ASN A 562 -17.56 21.53 -0.66
C ASN A 562 -16.83 20.61 0.33
N ILE A 563 -15.84 21.11 1.09
CA ILE A 563 -15.21 20.38 2.20
C ILE A 563 -16.18 20.36 3.39
N ASN A 564 -16.53 19.14 3.83
CA ASN A 564 -17.46 18.90 4.93
C ASN A 564 -16.74 18.81 6.28
N ASP A 565 -15.52 18.24 6.30
CA ASP A 565 -14.72 18.07 7.53
C ASP A 565 -13.69 19.21 7.67
N MET A 566 -14.08 20.21 8.45
CA MET A 566 -13.21 21.31 8.90
C MET A 566 -12.94 21.16 10.41
N SER A 567 -12.38 20.02 10.82
CA SER A 567 -11.85 19.87 12.18
C SER A 567 -10.88 21.02 12.51
N ASP A 568 -10.85 21.49 13.76
CA ASP A 568 -10.11 22.70 14.13
C ASP A 568 -8.62 22.64 13.80
N ASN A 569 -7.98 21.49 13.99
CA ASN A 569 -6.57 21.30 13.63
C ASN A 569 -6.31 21.47 12.13
N LYS A 570 -7.18 20.92 11.28
CA LYS A 570 -7.05 21.05 9.81
C LYS A 570 -7.29 22.48 9.36
N VAL A 571 -8.25 23.19 9.97
CA VAL A 571 -8.49 24.62 9.67
C VAL A 571 -7.24 25.45 9.93
N ILE A 572 -6.59 25.24 11.07
CA ILE A 572 -5.36 25.95 11.42
C ILE A 572 -4.21 25.60 10.47
N GLU A 573 -4.06 24.33 10.09
CA GLU A 573 -3.06 23.90 9.13
C GLU A 573 -3.26 24.52 7.73
N THR A 574 -4.49 24.48 7.21
CA THR A 574 -4.83 25.10 5.93
C THR A 574 -4.60 26.62 5.96
N LEU A 575 -4.94 27.30 7.07
CA LEU A 575 -4.67 28.74 7.23
C LEU A 575 -3.16 29.06 7.24
N LYS A 576 -2.30 28.16 7.77
CA LYS A 576 -0.84 28.32 7.71
C LYS A 576 -0.27 28.19 6.30
N GLN A 577 -0.77 27.24 5.52
CA GLN A 577 -0.23 26.90 4.19
C GLN A 577 -0.76 27.82 3.09
N THR A 578 -2.00 28.33 3.24
CA THR A 578 -2.63 29.22 2.27
C THR A 578 -1.95 30.59 2.24
N LYS A 579 -1.41 31.00 1.08
CA LYS A 579 -0.84 32.35 0.90
C LYS A 579 -1.87 33.42 0.53
N SER A 580 -2.96 33.03 -0.13
CA SER A 580 -4.01 33.95 -0.58
C SER A 580 -4.89 34.44 0.57
N GLU A 581 -4.82 35.74 0.85
CA GLU A 581 -5.58 36.40 1.91
C GLU A 581 -7.10 36.24 1.76
N LYS A 582 -7.61 36.32 0.52
CA LYS A 582 -9.04 36.13 0.22
C LYS A 582 -9.52 34.71 0.52
N ILE A 583 -8.65 33.70 0.29
CA ILE A 583 -8.96 32.30 0.59
C ILE A 583 -9.00 32.09 2.10
N LYS A 584 -8.03 32.64 2.84
CA LYS A 584 -8.04 32.63 4.31
C LYS A 584 -9.33 33.23 4.88
N ILE A 585 -9.79 34.36 4.33
CA ILE A 585 -11.06 35.00 4.72
C ILE A 585 -12.24 34.04 4.59
N LYS A 586 -12.37 33.33 3.46
CA LYS A 586 -13.47 32.40 3.23
C LYS A 586 -13.42 31.15 4.11
N ILE A 587 -12.22 30.68 4.46
CA ILE A 587 -12.05 29.61 5.45
C ILE A 587 -12.56 30.07 6.82
N ILE A 588 -12.21 31.29 7.24
CA ILE A 588 -12.65 31.87 8.52
C ILE A 588 -14.16 32.15 8.51
N GLU A 589 -14.77 32.51 7.38
CA GLU A 589 -16.24 32.68 7.26
C GLU A 589 -17.01 31.41 7.62
N LYS A 590 -16.48 30.23 7.32
CA LYS A 590 -17.12 28.94 7.67
C LYS A 590 -17.14 28.66 9.18
N LEU A 591 -16.36 29.39 9.98
CA LEU A 591 -16.28 29.20 11.43
C LEU A 591 -17.41 29.94 12.18
N GLU A 592 -18.37 30.52 11.49
CA GLU A 592 -19.45 31.32 12.09
C GLU A 592 -20.24 30.59 13.19
N SER A 593 -20.31 29.25 13.18
CA SER A 593 -20.95 28.46 14.24
C SER A 593 -20.07 28.19 15.46
N LYS A 594 -18.76 28.50 15.41
CA LYS A 594 -17.75 28.25 16.46
C LYS A 594 -17.33 29.54 17.19
N VAL A 595 -18.19 30.56 17.20
CA VAL A 595 -17.93 31.82 17.91
C VAL A 595 -17.90 31.55 19.41
N ILE A 596 -16.86 32.02 20.09
CA ILE A 596 -16.74 31.91 21.55
C ILE A 596 -17.90 32.60 22.26
N LYS A 597 -18.24 32.09 23.44
CA LYS A 597 -19.23 32.62 24.37
C LYS A 597 -18.55 33.12 25.63
N GLU A 598 -19.31 33.81 26.47
CA GLU A 598 -18.84 34.30 27.77
C GLU A 598 -18.38 33.16 28.69
N GLU A 599 -19.14 32.06 28.73
CA GLU A 599 -18.85 30.87 29.53
C GLU A 599 -17.51 30.22 29.18
N ASP A 600 -17.07 30.28 27.92
CA ASP A 600 -15.81 29.71 27.45
C ASP A 600 -14.60 30.37 28.12
N VAL A 601 -14.66 31.69 28.33
CA VAL A 601 -13.55 32.46 28.90
C VAL A 601 -13.39 32.21 30.40
N PHE A 602 -14.51 32.03 31.10
CA PHE A 602 -14.55 31.77 32.54
C PHE A 602 -14.50 30.28 32.90
N ASN A 603 -14.43 29.38 31.92
CA ASN A 603 -14.28 27.96 32.19
C ASN A 603 -12.86 27.64 32.68
N VAL A 604 -12.75 26.77 33.68
CA VAL A 604 -11.47 26.28 34.20
C VAL A 604 -10.74 25.43 33.14
N GLY A 605 -11.49 24.72 32.29
CA GLY A 605 -10.95 24.03 31.11
C GLY A 605 -10.79 24.95 29.90
N LEU A 606 -9.95 24.55 28.94
CA LEU A 606 -9.92 25.18 27.61
C LEU A 606 -11.03 24.53 26.78
N THR A 607 -11.99 25.32 26.28
CA THR A 607 -13.03 24.83 25.36
C THR A 607 -12.52 24.83 23.92
N ASP A 608 -13.08 23.97 23.07
CA ASP A 608 -12.66 23.79 21.67
C ASP A 608 -12.71 25.12 20.89
N GLU A 609 -13.76 25.92 21.09
CA GLU A 609 -13.92 27.24 20.46
C GLU A 609 -12.85 28.24 20.92
N LEU A 610 -12.48 28.21 22.19
CA LEU A 610 -11.46 29.11 22.75
C LEU A 610 -10.05 28.69 22.33
N GLU A 611 -9.79 27.38 22.25
CA GLU A 611 -8.54 26.82 21.71
C GLU A 611 -8.37 27.19 20.23
N LEU A 612 -9.42 27.03 19.43
CA LEU A 612 -9.43 27.46 18.03
C LEU A 612 -9.09 28.93 17.91
N LEU A 613 -9.76 29.81 18.67
CA LEU A 613 -9.49 31.25 18.65
C LEU A 613 -8.04 31.57 19.02
N GLN A 614 -7.51 30.94 20.07
CA GLN A 614 -6.12 31.10 20.49
C GLN A 614 -5.15 30.72 19.36
N ASN A 615 -5.42 29.62 18.66
CA ASN A 615 -4.60 29.17 17.55
C ASN A 615 -4.67 30.11 16.33
N ILE A 616 -5.85 30.68 16.02
CA ILE A 616 -5.99 31.69 14.95
C ILE A 616 -5.21 32.96 15.33
N ILE A 617 -5.26 33.42 16.58
CA ILE A 617 -4.50 34.60 17.05
C ILE A 617 -2.99 34.37 16.86
N LYS A 618 -2.47 33.17 17.18
CA LYS A 618 -1.04 32.82 17.00
C LYS A 618 -0.57 32.88 15.55
N LEU A 619 -1.46 32.79 14.56
CA LEU A 619 -1.12 32.92 13.13
C LEU A 619 -0.83 34.36 12.71
N ASN A 620 -1.00 35.35 13.59
CA ASN A 620 -0.89 36.80 13.30
C ASN A 620 -1.85 37.33 12.22
N ASP A 621 -2.75 36.50 11.68
CA ASP A 621 -3.71 36.89 10.64
C ASP A 621 -4.79 37.89 11.16
N LEU A 622 -4.94 38.03 12.48
CA LEU A 622 -5.96 38.86 13.15
C LEU A 622 -5.50 40.26 13.61
N GLN A 623 -4.25 40.65 13.36
CA GLN A 623 -3.72 41.93 13.84
C GLN A 623 -4.47 43.15 13.25
N LYS A 624 -4.49 44.26 14.02
CA LYS A 624 -5.37 45.44 13.87
C LYS A 624 -5.39 46.12 12.49
N ASP A 625 -4.37 45.93 11.65
CA ASP A 625 -4.24 46.68 10.40
C ASP A 625 -4.79 45.97 9.15
N ASN A 626 -5.18 44.70 9.26
CA ASN A 626 -5.70 44.00 8.10
C ASN A 626 -7.23 44.18 7.95
N LYS A 627 -7.63 45.30 7.32
CA LYS A 627 -9.04 45.71 7.13
C LYS A 627 -9.92 44.62 6.52
N ASN A 628 -9.36 43.68 5.77
CA ASN A 628 -10.12 42.63 5.10
C ASN A 628 -10.65 41.57 6.09
N PHE A 629 -9.88 41.20 7.12
CA PHE A 629 -10.30 40.20 8.12
C PHE A 629 -11.29 40.76 9.15
N ILE A 630 -11.20 42.04 9.47
CA ILE A 630 -12.06 42.69 10.48
C ILE A 630 -13.55 42.57 10.14
N ASN A 631 -13.89 42.50 8.85
CA ASN A 631 -15.26 42.47 8.36
C ASN A 631 -15.86 41.06 8.23
N VAL A 632 -15.09 40.01 8.50
CA VAL A 632 -15.55 38.62 8.43
C VAL A 632 -16.55 38.33 9.55
N SER A 633 -17.67 37.65 9.24
CA SER A 633 -18.77 37.43 10.19
C SER A 633 -18.31 36.81 11.52
N TYR A 634 -17.51 35.74 11.47
CA TYR A 634 -16.92 35.09 12.65
C TYR A 634 -16.12 36.07 13.53
N ILE A 635 -15.23 36.85 12.92
CA ILE A 635 -14.37 37.82 13.62
C ILE A 635 -15.21 38.94 14.23
N LYS A 636 -16.19 39.44 13.49
CA LYS A 636 -17.10 40.50 13.96
C LYS A 636 -17.89 40.07 15.19
N LYS A 637 -18.51 38.89 15.15
CA LYS A 637 -19.26 38.32 16.28
C LYS A 637 -18.34 38.03 17.48
N THR A 638 -17.16 37.47 17.22
CA THR A 638 -16.17 37.20 18.28
C THR A 638 -15.72 38.50 18.97
N ARG A 639 -15.44 39.57 18.20
CA ARG A 639 -15.10 40.89 18.77
C ARG A 639 -16.25 41.48 19.59
N GLU A 640 -17.50 41.29 19.17
CA GLU A 640 -18.67 41.74 19.92
C GLU A 640 -18.75 41.06 21.29
N VAL A 641 -18.59 39.73 21.33
CA VAL A 641 -18.55 38.96 22.58
C VAL A 641 -17.38 39.41 23.46
N VAL A 642 -16.17 39.49 22.92
CA VAL A 642 -14.97 39.93 23.66
C VAL A 642 -15.14 41.34 24.24
N ASN A 643 -15.67 42.28 23.45
CA ASN A 643 -15.91 43.65 23.93
C ASN A 643 -16.94 43.70 25.06
N ASN A 644 -17.98 42.86 24.99
CA ASN A 644 -18.96 42.74 26.07
C ASN A 644 -18.32 42.16 27.35
N ILE A 645 -17.46 41.15 27.24
CA ILE A 645 -16.72 40.59 28.38
C ILE A 645 -15.80 41.65 28.99
N ILE A 646 -15.01 42.37 28.17
CA ILE A 646 -14.13 43.44 28.63
C ILE A 646 -14.93 44.54 29.34
N LYS A 647 -16.09 44.91 28.82
CA LYS A 647 -16.98 45.89 29.45
C LYS A 647 -17.46 45.41 30.82
N LYS A 648 -17.92 44.16 30.93
CA LYS A 648 -18.32 43.56 32.22
C LYS A 648 -17.16 43.52 33.22
N LEU A 649 -15.97 43.11 32.79
CA LEU A 649 -14.77 43.10 33.63
C LEU A 649 -14.40 44.50 34.14
N ARG A 650 -14.51 45.53 33.30
CA ARG A 650 -14.26 46.93 33.71
C ARG A 650 -15.27 47.46 34.72
N ASN A 651 -16.53 47.06 34.55
CA ASN A 651 -17.64 47.48 35.39
C ASN A 651 -17.84 46.59 36.63
N LEU A 652 -17.09 45.49 36.75
CA LEU A 652 -17.25 44.47 37.78
C LEU A 652 -18.63 43.77 37.75
N GLU A 653 -19.24 43.66 36.56
CA GLU A 653 -20.55 43.03 36.32
C GLU A 653 -20.44 41.50 36.12
N PHE A 654 -19.73 40.80 37.01
CA PHE A 654 -19.59 39.34 37.03
C PHE A 654 -19.96 38.78 38.40
N CYS A 655 -20.18 37.47 38.55
CA CYS A 655 -20.63 36.85 39.80
C CYS A 655 -19.50 36.11 40.55
N MET A 656 -19.77 35.67 41.78
CA MET A 656 -18.80 34.93 42.59
C MET A 656 -18.35 33.60 41.96
N ASN A 657 -19.22 32.88 41.25
CA ASN A 657 -18.81 31.66 40.55
C ASN A 657 -17.75 31.95 39.46
N GLN A 658 -17.85 33.11 38.78
CA GLN A 658 -16.85 33.54 37.81
C GLN A 658 -15.54 33.97 38.49
N ILE A 659 -15.60 34.62 39.67
CA ILE A 659 -14.43 34.91 40.52
C ILE A 659 -13.69 33.63 40.89
N GLU A 660 -14.40 32.61 41.36
CA GLU A 660 -13.81 31.32 41.76
C GLU A 660 -13.13 30.63 40.59
N SER A 661 -13.77 30.60 39.41
CA SER A 661 -13.15 30.09 38.20
C SER A 661 -11.88 30.87 37.81
N MET A 662 -11.91 32.21 37.88
CA MET A 662 -10.74 33.04 37.61
C MET A 662 -9.61 32.78 38.61
N TYR A 663 -9.94 32.59 39.89
CA TYR A 663 -8.97 32.28 40.94
C TYR A 663 -8.31 30.92 40.71
N ASN A 664 -9.09 29.91 40.34
CA ASN A 664 -8.56 28.59 39.95
C ASN A 664 -7.64 28.65 38.72
N LEU A 665 -7.92 29.54 37.76
CA LEU A 665 -7.04 29.78 36.61
C LEU A 665 -5.78 30.57 36.99
N TYR A 666 -5.88 31.44 37.99
CA TYR A 666 -4.76 32.24 38.50
C TYR A 666 -3.75 31.37 39.28
N GLU A 667 -4.22 30.42 40.09
CA GLU A 667 -3.35 29.50 40.86
C GLU A 667 -2.60 28.48 40.00
N LYS A 668 -3.06 28.22 38.77
CA LYS A 668 -2.40 27.28 37.85
C LYS A 668 -1.31 27.98 37.04
N GLU A 669 -0.07 27.84 37.51
CA GLU A 669 1.13 28.32 36.83
C GLU A 669 1.43 27.51 35.56
N ILE A 670 1.79 28.22 34.50
CA ILE A 670 2.34 27.66 33.25
C ILE A 670 3.87 27.70 33.31
N ASP A 671 4.42 28.83 33.77
CA ASP A 671 5.83 29.04 34.04
C ASP A 671 6.02 30.06 35.19
N LYS A 672 7.27 30.35 35.57
CA LYS A 672 7.60 31.24 36.71
C LYS A 672 6.96 32.64 36.65
N ASN A 673 6.50 33.10 35.47
CA ASN A 673 6.01 34.46 35.27
C ASN A 673 4.61 34.50 34.62
N ARG A 674 3.92 33.35 34.45
CA ARG A 674 2.68 33.28 33.65
C ARG A 674 1.70 32.23 34.18
N ASN A 675 0.44 32.63 34.34
CA ASN A 675 -0.67 31.73 34.72
C ASN A 675 -1.75 31.65 33.63
N LEU A 676 -2.64 30.64 33.76
CA LEU A 676 -3.72 30.42 32.79
C LEU A 676 -4.71 31.58 32.70
N LEU A 677 -4.89 32.37 33.78
CA LEU A 677 -5.73 33.58 33.72
C LEU A 677 -5.11 34.65 32.82
N GLN A 678 -3.79 34.82 32.87
CA GLN A 678 -3.07 35.76 32.00
C GLN A 678 -3.18 35.34 30.52
N ASP A 679 -3.23 34.03 30.22
CA ASP A 679 -3.52 33.51 28.88
C ASP A 679 -4.91 33.92 28.39
N ARG A 680 -5.94 33.82 29.25
CA ARG A 680 -7.30 34.25 28.92
C ARG A 680 -7.34 35.73 28.56
N PHE A 681 -6.65 36.57 29.33
CA PHE A 681 -6.54 38.00 29.06
C PHE A 681 -5.78 38.30 27.76
N GLN A 682 -4.75 37.51 27.43
CA GLN A 682 -4.08 37.62 26.13
C GLN A 682 -5.03 37.29 24.97
N ILE A 683 -5.87 36.26 25.10
CA ILE A 683 -6.89 35.93 24.09
C ILE A 683 -7.91 37.06 23.94
N LEU A 684 -8.41 37.62 25.05
CA LEU A 684 -9.34 38.76 25.05
C LEU A 684 -8.73 40.01 24.40
N SER A 685 -7.41 40.16 24.46
CA SER A 685 -6.70 41.25 23.78
C SER A 685 -6.44 41.00 22.28
N PHE A 686 -6.86 39.85 21.74
CA PHE A 686 -6.45 39.37 20.42
C PHE A 686 -4.92 39.37 20.22
N GLY A 687 -4.15 39.14 21.31
CA GLY A 687 -2.68 39.10 21.31
C GLY A 687 -1.97 40.40 21.74
N ASP A 688 -2.69 41.49 21.97
CA ASP A 688 -2.14 42.81 22.32
C ASP A 688 -2.13 43.06 23.84
N ILE A 689 -1.13 42.49 24.53
CA ILE A 689 -1.05 42.44 26.00
C ILE A 689 -0.99 43.84 26.65
N GLU A 690 -0.32 44.81 26.02
CA GLU A 690 -0.15 46.15 26.57
C GLU A 690 -1.52 46.83 26.85
N ASN A 691 -2.52 46.54 26.02
CA ASN A 691 -3.86 47.12 26.15
C ASN A 691 -4.74 46.48 27.23
N ILE A 692 -4.39 45.31 27.76
CA ILE A 692 -5.21 44.57 28.73
C ILE A 692 -4.57 44.44 30.12
N THR A 693 -3.28 44.77 30.25
CA THR A 693 -2.50 44.55 31.50
C THR A 693 -3.11 45.27 32.70
N THR A 694 -3.52 46.53 32.53
CA THR A 694 -4.17 47.30 33.61
C THR A 694 -5.52 46.73 34.03
N LEU A 695 -6.27 46.13 33.08
CA LEU A 695 -7.52 45.43 33.39
C LEU A 695 -7.24 44.13 34.13
N TYR A 696 -6.22 43.37 33.72
CA TYR A 696 -5.80 42.14 34.38
C TYR A 696 -5.43 42.40 35.85
N GLU A 697 -4.54 43.36 36.11
CA GLU A 697 -4.12 43.73 37.46
C GLU A 697 -5.31 44.12 38.33
N ARG A 698 -6.22 44.95 37.80
CA ARG A 698 -7.43 45.34 38.50
C ARG A 698 -8.33 44.14 38.81
N THR A 699 -8.54 43.25 37.84
CA THR A 699 -9.35 42.04 38.04
C THR A 699 -8.73 41.10 39.07
N VAL A 700 -7.41 40.87 39.04
CA VAL A 700 -6.70 40.03 40.02
C VAL A 700 -6.81 40.61 41.43
N ASN A 701 -6.62 41.93 41.59
CA ASN A 701 -6.75 42.58 42.89
C ASN A 701 -8.18 42.47 43.45
N THR A 702 -9.20 42.72 42.62
CA THR A 702 -10.61 42.55 43.03
C THR A 702 -10.93 41.10 43.36
N MET A 703 -10.48 40.15 42.54
CA MET A 703 -10.66 38.71 42.76
C MET A 703 -10.07 38.27 44.10
N ASN A 704 -8.81 38.62 44.36
CA ASN A 704 -8.13 38.27 45.62
C ASN A 704 -8.82 38.87 46.84
N TYR A 705 -9.28 40.12 46.75
CA TYR A 705 -10.07 40.76 47.80
C TYR A 705 -11.37 39.99 48.07
N CYS A 706 -12.17 39.70 47.04
CA CYS A 706 -13.44 39.00 47.18
C CYS A 706 -13.29 37.58 47.74
N ILE A 707 -12.31 36.81 47.25
CA ILE A 707 -12.02 35.45 47.75
C ILE A 707 -11.60 35.50 49.23
N THR A 708 -10.71 36.44 49.59
CA THR A 708 -10.26 36.59 50.98
C THR A 708 -11.44 36.90 51.90
N LYS A 709 -12.24 37.92 51.57
CA LYS A 709 -13.41 38.31 52.37
C LYS A 709 -14.47 37.21 52.46
N SER A 710 -14.70 36.47 51.38
CA SER A 710 -15.61 35.32 51.38
C SER A 710 -15.13 34.21 52.32
N ARG A 711 -13.83 33.89 52.34
CA ARG A 711 -13.24 32.91 53.25
C ARG A 711 -13.36 33.34 54.71
N GLU A 712 -13.12 34.61 55.00
CA GLU A 712 -13.27 35.19 56.35
C GLU A 712 -14.73 35.11 56.83
N ILE A 713 -15.72 35.38 55.95
CA ILE A 713 -17.15 35.21 56.27
C ILE A 713 -17.48 33.74 56.55
N ASP A 714 -16.94 32.81 55.76
CA ASP A 714 -17.14 31.38 55.97
C ASP A 714 -16.55 30.90 57.30
N GLU A 715 -15.40 31.43 57.70
CA GLU A 715 -14.80 31.16 59.00
C GLU A 715 -15.72 31.63 60.14
N ILE A 716 -16.24 32.86 60.08
CA ILE A 716 -17.20 33.39 61.07
C ILE A 716 -18.42 32.46 61.22
N ILE A 717 -19.05 32.11 60.09
CA ILE A 717 -20.24 31.26 60.08
C ILE A 717 -19.92 29.89 60.68
N ASN A 718 -18.84 29.26 60.24
CA ASN A 718 -18.47 27.91 60.69
C ASN A 718 -18.07 27.88 62.16
N VAL A 719 -17.30 28.86 62.64
CA VAL A 719 -16.84 28.90 64.03
C VAL A 719 -18.02 29.13 64.97
N PHE A 720 -18.82 30.16 64.75
CA PHE A 720 -19.92 30.44 65.68
C PHE A 720 -21.05 29.42 65.57
N SER A 721 -21.33 28.85 64.40
CA SER A 721 -22.33 27.78 64.29
C SER A 721 -21.95 26.53 65.09
N ASN A 722 -20.65 26.25 65.24
CA ASN A 722 -20.19 25.05 65.94
C ASN A 722 -20.00 25.26 67.45
N TYR A 723 -19.62 26.47 67.90
CA TYR A 723 -19.20 26.71 69.30
C TYR A 723 -20.15 27.63 70.06
N TYR A 724 -20.88 28.50 69.36
CA TYR A 724 -21.82 29.45 69.96
C TYR A 724 -23.15 29.49 69.18
N PRO A 725 -23.79 28.35 68.87
CA PRO A 725 -24.93 28.29 67.98
C PRO A 725 -26.14 29.10 68.48
N ASN A 726 -26.35 29.13 69.80
CA ASN A 726 -27.50 29.81 70.42
C ASN A 726 -27.20 31.27 70.78
N GLU A 727 -26.02 31.52 71.36
CA GLU A 727 -25.64 32.85 71.87
C GLU A 727 -25.32 33.85 70.76
N LYS A 728 -24.83 33.36 69.61
CA LYS A 728 -24.47 34.18 68.45
C LYS A 728 -25.35 33.90 67.23
N HIS A 729 -26.57 33.39 67.45
CA HIS A 729 -27.48 33.03 66.37
C HIS A 729 -27.74 34.19 65.41
N ASP A 730 -27.99 35.40 65.94
CA ASP A 730 -28.22 36.61 65.13
C ASP A 730 -27.01 36.97 64.26
N ILE A 731 -25.78 36.78 64.77
CA ILE A 731 -24.54 37.01 64.01
C ILE A 731 -24.43 35.99 62.88
N ILE A 732 -24.65 34.71 63.18
CA ILE A 732 -24.59 33.63 62.19
C ILE A 732 -25.58 33.86 61.05
N ASP A 733 -26.82 34.22 61.37
CA ASP A 733 -27.87 34.44 60.37
C ASP A 733 -27.59 35.69 59.53
N ASN A 734 -27.10 36.78 60.14
CA ASN A 734 -26.67 37.98 59.42
C ASN A 734 -25.55 37.67 58.41
N TYR A 735 -24.54 36.89 58.79
CA TYR A 735 -23.45 36.51 57.88
C TYR A 735 -23.87 35.47 56.84
N LYS A 736 -24.81 34.56 57.15
CA LYS A 736 -25.42 33.65 56.15
C LYS A 736 -26.22 34.43 55.10
N GLU A 737 -26.98 35.44 55.51
CA GLU A 737 -27.70 36.31 54.57
C GLU A 737 -26.74 37.19 53.76
N LEU A 738 -25.69 37.75 54.38
CA LEU A 738 -24.63 38.46 53.67
C LEU A 738 -23.96 37.57 52.62
N LYS A 739 -23.67 36.30 52.95
CA LYS A 739 -23.13 35.32 52.00
C LYS A 739 -24.09 35.06 50.83
N LYS A 740 -25.39 34.90 51.08
CA LYS A 740 -26.40 34.75 50.01
C LYS A 740 -26.44 35.99 49.10
N GLN A 741 -26.35 37.19 49.67
CA GLN A 741 -26.31 38.44 48.89
C GLN A 741 -25.06 38.51 48.02
N ILE A 742 -23.89 38.14 48.56
CA ILE A 742 -22.62 38.10 47.83
C ILE A 742 -22.67 37.11 46.65
N ILE A 743 -23.29 35.94 46.83
CA ILE A 743 -23.39 34.93 45.77
C ILE A 743 -24.35 35.37 44.65
N ASN A 744 -25.46 36.03 45.01
CA ASN A 744 -26.54 36.35 44.08
C ASN A 744 -26.39 37.70 43.37
N ASN A 745 -25.52 38.58 43.86
CA ASN A 745 -25.29 39.91 43.28
C ASN A 745 -24.00 39.96 42.44
N PRO A 746 -23.91 40.87 41.47
CA PRO A 746 -22.67 41.15 40.76
C PRO A 746 -21.60 41.75 41.68
N ILE A 747 -20.33 41.57 41.34
CA ILE A 747 -19.18 41.99 42.15
C ILE A 747 -19.10 43.52 42.33
N CYS A 748 -19.70 44.32 41.45
CA CYS A 748 -19.83 45.76 41.66
C CYS A 748 -20.61 46.13 42.93
N ASP A 749 -21.48 45.23 43.42
CA ASP A 749 -22.23 45.39 44.66
C ASP A 749 -21.59 44.65 45.86
N PHE A 750 -20.40 44.05 45.67
CA PHE A 750 -19.68 43.37 46.74
C PHE A 750 -19.41 44.34 47.89
N PRO A 751 -19.63 43.94 49.16
CA PRO A 751 -19.49 44.85 50.29
C PRO A 751 -18.03 45.30 50.45
N ASP A 752 -17.83 46.61 50.41
CA ASP A 752 -16.56 47.25 50.74
C ASP A 752 -16.34 47.24 52.26
N ASP A 753 -15.12 47.60 52.69
CA ASP A 753 -14.78 47.62 54.11
C ASP A 753 -15.77 48.46 54.94
N GLY A 754 -16.28 49.57 54.38
CA GLY A 754 -17.27 50.42 55.05
C GLY A 754 -18.65 49.76 55.23
N ARG A 755 -19.14 48.99 54.25
CA ARG A 755 -20.36 48.18 54.41
C ARG A 755 -20.14 47.01 55.37
N LEU A 756 -18.96 46.40 55.36
CA LEU A 756 -18.61 45.31 56.29
C LEU A 756 -18.51 45.80 57.75
N GLU A 757 -18.11 47.05 57.97
CA GLU A 757 -18.10 47.67 59.31
C GLU A 757 -19.48 47.74 59.96
N ILE A 758 -20.57 47.85 59.18
CA ILE A 758 -21.95 47.79 59.69
C ILE A 758 -22.22 46.47 60.44
N TYR A 759 -21.54 45.40 60.02
CA TYR A 759 -21.62 44.08 60.65
C TYR A 759 -20.56 43.87 61.74
N ASN A 760 -19.83 44.91 62.13
CA ASN A 760 -18.69 44.80 63.07
C ASN A 760 -17.64 43.75 62.63
N PHE A 761 -17.47 43.61 61.30
CA PHE A 761 -16.76 42.49 60.69
C PHE A 761 -15.37 42.25 61.25
N LYS A 762 -14.55 43.29 61.39
CA LYS A 762 -13.17 43.16 61.86
C LYS A 762 -13.07 42.52 63.25
N ASN A 763 -13.93 42.93 64.18
CA ASN A 763 -13.92 42.43 65.54
C ASN A 763 -14.50 41.01 65.61
N ILE A 764 -15.59 40.75 64.88
CA ILE A 764 -16.24 39.45 64.82
C ILE A 764 -15.34 38.40 64.16
N TYR A 765 -14.67 38.77 63.06
CA TYR A 765 -13.66 37.92 62.42
C TYR A 765 -12.49 37.65 63.36
N HIS A 766 -11.94 38.68 64.03
CA HIS A 766 -10.84 38.50 64.97
C HIS A 766 -11.19 37.50 66.08
N GLU A 767 -12.41 37.62 66.63
CA GLU A 767 -12.91 36.70 67.64
C GLU A 767 -13.09 35.27 67.10
N ALA A 768 -13.72 35.10 65.94
CA ALA A 768 -13.88 33.81 65.29
C ALA A 768 -12.51 33.16 65.00
N HIS A 769 -11.56 33.94 64.49
CA HIS A 769 -10.22 33.49 64.14
C HIS A 769 -9.39 33.09 65.36
N GLN A 770 -9.52 33.82 66.48
CA GLN A 770 -8.93 33.41 67.75
C GLN A 770 -9.45 32.04 68.22
N ILE A 771 -10.75 31.80 68.09
CA ILE A 771 -11.37 30.50 68.41
C ILE A 771 -10.85 29.39 67.48
N THR A 772 -10.69 29.67 66.18
CA THR A 772 -10.04 28.74 65.25
C THR A 772 -8.61 28.41 65.70
N LYS A 773 -7.83 29.39 66.12
CA LYS A 773 -6.46 29.18 66.64
C LYS A 773 -6.44 28.33 67.91
N PHE A 774 -7.37 28.54 68.87
CA PHE A 774 -7.45 27.72 70.08
C PHE A 774 -7.66 26.23 69.75
N LYS A 775 -8.53 25.89 68.79
CA LYS A 775 -8.78 24.49 68.39
C LYS A 775 -7.56 23.78 67.84
N ASN A 776 -6.64 24.52 67.24
CA ASN A 776 -5.44 23.95 66.64
C ASN A 776 -4.33 23.68 67.68
N SER A 777 -4.49 24.08 68.95
CA SER A 777 -3.54 23.79 70.02
C SER A 777 -3.89 22.49 70.75
N LYS A 778 -2.93 21.55 70.80
CA LYS A 778 -3.04 20.34 71.62
C LYS A 778 -3.12 20.64 73.12
N ILE A 779 -2.41 21.69 73.59
CA ILE A 779 -2.52 22.15 74.98
C ILE A 779 -3.97 22.53 75.31
N PHE A 780 -4.66 23.27 74.42
CA PHE A 780 -6.05 23.65 74.63
C PHE A 780 -6.98 22.43 74.66
N ILE A 781 -6.77 21.47 73.75
CA ILE A 781 -7.55 20.22 73.71
C ILE A 781 -7.39 19.43 75.01
N ILE A 782 -6.16 19.29 75.52
CA ILE A 782 -5.88 18.55 76.75
C ILE A 782 -6.49 19.26 77.97
N ILE A 783 -6.39 20.59 78.06
CA ILE A 783 -7.08 21.36 79.10
C ILE A 783 -8.59 21.17 79.01
N ASN A 784 -9.16 21.14 77.80
CA ASN A 784 -10.58 20.90 77.60
C ASN A 784 -11.00 19.51 78.12
N GLU A 785 -10.19 18.48 77.87
CA GLU A 785 -10.45 17.14 78.40
C GLU A 785 -10.34 17.09 79.93
N ILE A 786 -9.38 17.80 80.52
CA ILE A 786 -9.25 17.94 81.98
C ILE A 786 -10.50 18.62 82.54
N LYS A 787 -10.94 19.74 81.96
CA LYS A 787 -12.14 20.47 82.39
C LYS A 787 -13.42 19.67 82.20
N LYS A 788 -13.55 18.91 81.10
CA LYS A 788 -14.67 17.99 80.90
C LYS A 788 -14.78 16.95 82.01
N LYS A 789 -13.63 16.41 82.47
CA LYS A 789 -13.57 15.47 83.60
C LYS A 789 -13.86 16.16 84.94
N GLU A 790 -13.37 17.39 85.15
CA GLU A 790 -13.66 18.18 86.36
C GLU A 790 -15.15 18.52 86.52
N PHE A 791 -15.87 18.70 85.41
CA PHE A 791 -17.30 19.05 85.38
C PHE A 791 -18.21 17.90 84.88
N GLU A 792 -17.79 16.65 85.01
CA GLU A 792 -18.60 15.47 84.64
C GLU A 792 -19.99 15.53 85.31
N GLY A 793 -21.03 15.76 84.49
CA GLY A 793 -22.43 15.92 84.93
C GLY A 793 -23.11 17.23 84.52
N TYR A 794 -22.36 18.23 84.03
CA TYR A 794 -22.90 19.43 83.39
C TYR A 794 -22.99 19.25 81.87
N ASN A 795 -24.18 19.45 81.29
CA ASN A 795 -24.43 19.32 79.83
C ASN A 795 -24.20 20.62 79.05
N ASP A 796 -23.52 21.61 79.63
CA ASP A 796 -23.27 22.89 78.99
C ASP A 796 -21.86 22.94 78.39
N GLU A 797 -21.74 22.55 77.12
CA GLU A 797 -20.46 22.55 76.39
C GLU A 797 -19.86 23.96 76.24
N ILE A 798 -20.70 25.01 76.27
CA ILE A 798 -20.24 26.40 76.18
C ILE A 798 -19.53 26.79 77.48
N PHE A 799 -20.12 26.44 78.62
CA PHE A 799 -19.50 26.65 79.92
C PHE A 799 -18.12 25.96 80.01
N ILE A 800 -18.03 24.71 79.58
CA ILE A 800 -16.76 23.96 79.58
C ILE A 800 -15.71 24.63 78.67
N PHE A 801 -16.13 25.15 77.51
CA PHE A 801 -15.24 25.87 76.60
C PHE A 801 -14.72 27.18 77.21
N GLU A 802 -15.57 27.98 77.86
CA GLU A 802 -15.16 29.23 78.52
C GLU A 802 -14.21 28.96 79.71
N GLU A 803 -14.48 27.95 80.52
CA GLU A 803 -13.57 27.54 81.60
C GLU A 803 -12.21 27.04 81.07
N THR A 804 -12.23 26.29 79.96
CA THR A 804 -11.02 25.85 79.25
C THR A 804 -10.22 27.03 78.75
N LYS A 805 -10.89 28.01 78.12
CA LYS A 805 -10.28 29.24 77.62
C LYS A 805 -9.64 30.04 78.75
N ASN A 806 -10.32 30.19 79.88
CA ASN A 806 -9.77 30.89 81.04
C ASN A 806 -8.50 30.21 81.60
N GLU A 807 -8.51 28.88 81.72
CA GLU A 807 -7.35 28.11 82.20
C GLU A 807 -6.19 28.15 81.19
N PHE A 808 -6.49 28.07 79.89
CA PHE A 808 -5.50 28.19 78.83
C PHE A 808 -4.83 29.58 78.80
N LEU A 809 -5.63 30.65 78.95
CA LEU A 809 -5.10 32.02 79.05
C LEU A 809 -4.24 32.22 80.30
N ASN A 810 -4.55 31.50 81.39
CA ASN A 810 -3.77 31.55 82.63
C ASN A 810 -2.35 30.96 82.45
N LEU A 811 -2.10 30.10 81.45
CA LEU A 811 -0.76 29.60 81.13
C LEU A 811 0.23 30.72 80.74
N LYS A 812 -0.26 31.94 80.43
CA LYS A 812 0.58 33.14 80.24
C LYS A 812 1.59 33.36 81.37
N VAL A 813 1.27 32.94 82.60
CA VAL A 813 2.16 33.12 83.75
C VAL A 813 3.43 32.24 83.69
N LEU A 814 3.47 31.20 82.85
CA LEU A 814 4.65 30.35 82.60
C LEU A 814 5.80 31.12 81.96
N PHE A 815 5.52 32.20 81.22
CA PHE A 815 6.55 32.94 80.48
C PHE A 815 7.24 34.01 81.33
N ASN A 816 7.01 34.03 82.64
CA ASN A 816 7.67 34.93 83.58
C ASN A 816 8.16 34.17 84.82
N SER A 817 9.48 34.22 85.04
CA SER A 817 10.18 33.50 86.12
C SER A 817 9.70 33.85 87.52
N LYS A 818 9.09 35.03 87.73
CA LYS A 818 8.55 35.46 89.03
C LYS A 818 7.14 34.94 89.28
N THR A 819 6.42 34.49 88.25
CA THR A 819 5.01 34.09 88.33
C THR A 819 4.76 32.64 87.95
N GLU A 820 5.75 31.93 87.38
CA GLU A 820 5.60 30.54 86.94
C GLU A 820 5.16 29.59 88.06
N ASN A 821 5.61 29.84 89.30
CA ASN A 821 5.23 29.05 90.48
C ASN A 821 3.74 29.20 90.88
N LYS A 822 2.97 30.08 90.23
CA LYS A 822 1.53 30.23 90.45
C LYS A 822 0.72 29.11 89.79
N ILE A 823 1.28 28.40 88.81
CA ILE A 823 0.65 27.21 88.24
C ILE A 823 1.05 26.00 89.05
N LYS A 824 0.06 25.16 89.39
CA LYS A 824 0.32 23.90 90.09
C LYS A 824 1.11 22.96 89.19
N LEU A 825 2.20 22.39 89.72
CA LEU A 825 3.06 21.47 88.99
C LEU A 825 2.28 20.24 88.48
N ASP A 826 1.36 19.70 89.30
CA ASP A 826 0.52 18.56 88.94
C ASP A 826 -0.38 18.82 87.71
N LEU A 827 -0.83 20.08 87.53
CA LEU A 827 -1.60 20.48 86.35
C LEU A 827 -0.71 20.51 85.11
N LEU A 828 0.52 21.02 85.22
CA LEU A 828 1.50 21.03 84.12
C LEU A 828 1.98 19.61 83.77
N GLU A 829 2.21 18.77 84.78
CA GLU A 829 2.52 17.34 84.59
C GLU A 829 1.37 16.66 83.83
N SER A 830 0.11 16.94 84.20
CA SER A 830 -1.07 16.41 83.50
C SER A 830 -1.18 16.90 82.06
N ILE A 831 -0.90 18.18 81.79
CA ILE A 831 -0.94 18.76 80.43
C ILE A 831 0.18 18.18 79.56
N ILE A 832 1.42 18.07 80.07
CA ILE A 832 2.60 17.67 79.30
C ILE A 832 2.70 16.16 79.11
N LYS A 833 2.11 15.37 80.02
CA LYS A 833 2.09 13.90 79.92
C LYS A 833 1.60 13.41 78.55
N ASP A 834 0.55 14.04 78.03
CA ASP A 834 -0.12 13.64 76.79
C ASP A 834 0.38 14.40 75.54
N ILE A 835 1.44 15.23 75.67
CA ILE A 835 2.09 15.94 74.56
C ILE A 835 3.39 15.22 74.16
N GLU A 836 3.56 14.92 72.87
CA GLU A 836 4.80 14.34 72.36
C GLU A 836 5.98 15.29 72.51
N LYS A 837 7.17 14.73 72.75
CA LYS A 837 8.38 15.51 73.04
C LYS A 837 8.76 16.47 71.92
N SER A 838 8.64 16.03 70.67
CA SER A 838 8.89 16.83 69.46
C SER A 838 7.86 17.94 69.22
N GLU A 839 6.74 17.92 69.95
CA GLU A 839 5.65 18.88 69.78
C GLU A 839 5.63 19.96 70.86
N VAL A 840 6.33 19.77 71.98
CA VAL A 840 6.39 20.75 73.08
C VAL A 840 6.81 22.14 72.57
N GLU A 841 7.82 22.23 71.71
CA GLU A 841 8.23 23.52 71.15
C GLU A 841 7.16 24.13 70.23
N LYS A 842 6.51 23.31 69.39
CA LYS A 842 5.44 23.78 68.49
C LYS A 842 4.25 24.32 69.27
N GLU A 843 3.82 23.60 70.30
CA GLU A 843 2.70 23.98 71.16
C GLU A 843 3.03 25.22 72.01
N VAL A 844 4.27 25.35 72.49
CA VAL A 844 4.72 26.58 73.17
C VAL A 844 4.73 27.77 72.20
N ASN A 845 5.11 27.59 70.93
CA ASN A 845 5.04 28.67 69.94
C ASN A 845 3.59 29.05 69.57
N ILE A 846 2.66 28.07 69.50
CA ILE A 846 1.21 28.34 69.32
C ILE A 846 0.68 29.14 70.51
N LEU A 847 1.06 28.76 71.73
CA LEU A 847 0.68 29.46 72.96
C LEU A 847 1.22 30.90 72.99
N LEU A 848 2.45 31.14 72.53
CA LEU A 848 3.02 32.48 72.40
C LEU A 848 2.26 33.35 71.39
N ASP A 849 1.90 32.82 70.22
CA ASP A 849 1.14 33.53 69.17
C ASP A 849 -0.27 33.89 69.62
N ILE A 850 -0.96 32.98 70.30
CA ILE A 850 -2.32 33.20 70.80
C ILE A 850 -2.36 34.23 71.94
N LEU A 851 -1.35 34.24 72.81
CA LEU A 851 -1.31 35.11 74.00
C LEU A 851 -0.63 36.48 73.75
N ASP A 852 -0.15 36.71 72.54
CA ASP A 852 0.60 37.89 72.10
C ASP A 852 1.79 38.18 73.05
N ILE A 853 2.67 37.19 73.21
CA ILE A 853 3.84 37.26 74.09
C ILE A 853 5.12 37.19 73.24
N GLU A 854 6.00 38.18 73.39
CA GLU A 854 7.32 38.14 72.76
C GLU A 854 8.19 37.02 73.36
N LYS A 855 8.79 36.18 72.50
CA LYS A 855 9.63 35.05 72.92
C LYS A 855 10.91 35.57 73.60
N THR A 856 10.98 35.45 74.92
CA THR A 856 12.20 35.78 75.70
C THR A 856 13.00 34.51 76.01
N GLN A 857 14.31 34.55 75.79
CA GLN A 857 15.20 33.42 76.10
C GLN A 857 15.44 33.24 77.62
N GLU A 858 15.13 34.25 78.44
CA GLU A 858 15.47 34.28 79.86
C GLU A 858 14.75 33.21 80.71
N ASN A 859 13.49 32.85 80.38
CA ASN A 859 12.72 31.94 81.24
C ASN A 859 12.82 30.44 80.88
N ARG A 860 13.52 30.08 79.78
CA ARG A 860 13.82 28.68 79.35
C ARG A 860 12.63 27.71 79.43
N VAL A 861 11.41 28.19 79.14
CA VAL A 861 10.13 27.46 79.37
C VAL A 861 10.07 26.11 78.63
N ILE A 862 10.53 26.06 77.38
CA ILE A 862 10.55 24.85 76.55
C ILE A 862 11.37 23.75 77.24
N GLU A 863 12.54 24.11 77.75
CA GLU A 863 13.46 23.18 78.41
C GLU A 863 12.89 22.72 79.75
N LYS A 864 12.30 23.64 80.53
CA LYS A 864 11.65 23.34 81.80
C LYS A 864 10.50 22.33 81.66
N LEU A 865 9.62 22.51 80.66
CA LEU A 865 8.50 21.60 80.41
C LEU A 865 8.98 20.24 79.87
N SER A 866 10.05 20.23 79.08
CA SER A 866 10.67 18.99 78.58
C SER A 866 11.28 18.13 79.70
N LEU A 867 11.87 18.78 80.71
CA LEU A 867 12.46 18.12 81.88
C LEU A 867 11.41 17.52 82.83
N LEU A 868 10.24 18.16 82.96
CA LEU A 868 9.15 17.73 83.85
C LEU A 868 8.62 16.33 83.50
N LYS A 869 8.85 15.83 82.28
CA LYS A 869 8.35 14.55 81.77
C LYS A 869 9.12 13.29 82.27
N ASN A 870 10.36 13.39 82.76
CA ASN A 870 11.28 12.23 82.91
C ASN A 870 11.84 12.01 84.35
N LYS A 871 11.06 11.48 85.31
CA LYS A 871 11.35 11.63 86.76
C LYS A 871 11.93 10.42 87.57
N ASP A 872 12.37 9.28 87.02
CA ASP A 872 12.78 8.11 87.86
C ASP A 872 14.18 7.49 87.57
N ASN A 873 15.01 7.41 88.65
CA ASN A 873 16.18 6.54 88.94
C ASN A 873 17.60 6.83 88.39
N PHE A 874 18.50 7.24 89.30
CA PHE A 874 19.98 7.32 89.16
C PHE A 874 20.68 6.26 90.05
N LYS A 875 22.01 6.04 90.08
CA LYS A 875 22.97 6.81 90.92
C LYS A 875 24.38 6.15 91.23
N LEU A 876 25.51 6.90 91.05
CA LEU A 876 26.91 6.92 91.70
C LEU A 876 28.09 5.95 91.33
N ASN A 877 29.42 6.17 91.57
CA ASN A 877 30.46 7.25 91.42
C ASN A 877 31.84 6.88 92.11
N GLY A 878 32.99 7.56 91.83
CA GLY A 878 34.42 7.13 92.13
C GLY A 878 35.45 7.66 93.22
N GLU A 879 35.61 8.93 93.68
CA GLU A 879 35.94 9.32 95.10
C GLU A 879 35.95 10.84 95.39
N ASN A 880 36.57 11.67 94.55
CA ASN A 880 36.28 13.13 94.53
C ASN A 880 35.33 13.51 93.40
N LEU A 881 35.36 12.74 92.30
CA LEU A 881 34.19 12.58 91.45
C LEU A 881 33.03 12.03 92.29
N ARG A 882 33.25 11.10 93.28
CA ARG A 882 32.19 10.56 94.21
C ARG A 882 31.38 11.67 94.83
N ALA A 883 32.03 12.69 95.35
CA ALA A 883 31.36 13.78 96.06
C ALA A 883 30.43 14.58 95.13
N ILE A 884 30.93 14.98 93.95
CA ILE A 884 30.19 15.85 93.01
C ILE A 884 28.98 15.12 92.40
N PHE A 885 29.11 13.90 91.86
CA PHE A 885 27.89 13.17 91.47
C PHE A 885 27.09 12.64 92.67
N ARG A 886 27.54 12.73 93.95
CA ARG A 886 26.69 12.39 95.13
C ARG A 886 25.77 13.52 95.54
N GLU A 887 26.24 14.75 95.41
CA GLU A 887 25.43 15.95 95.59
C GLU A 887 24.33 16.07 94.52
N ASN A 888 24.70 15.98 93.23
CA ASN A 888 23.73 16.04 92.12
C ASN A 888 22.70 14.90 92.14
N LYS A 889 23.13 13.70 92.52
CA LYS A 889 22.30 12.51 92.75
C LYS A 889 21.23 12.70 93.85
N THR A 890 21.47 13.56 94.84
CA THR A 890 20.55 13.83 95.96
C THR A 890 19.58 14.96 95.62
N ASN A 891 20.06 15.95 94.87
CA ASN A 891 19.24 17.06 94.37
C ASN A 891 18.21 16.60 93.32
N LEU A 892 18.56 15.62 92.49
CA LEU A 892 17.64 15.00 91.51
C LEU A 892 16.47 14.24 92.15
N GLU A 893 16.63 13.70 93.36
CA GLU A 893 15.56 12.95 94.05
C GLU A 893 14.55 13.82 94.82
N ASN A 894 14.87 15.09 95.10
CA ASN A 894 14.12 15.92 96.08
C ASN A 894 13.75 17.33 95.55
N TYR A 895 13.59 17.51 94.24
CA TYR A 895 13.33 18.84 93.67
C TYR A 895 11.87 19.31 93.85
N SER A 896 11.66 20.64 93.92
CA SER A 896 10.35 21.24 94.19
C SER A 896 9.90 22.30 93.18
N SER A 897 10.78 22.70 92.27
CA SER A 897 10.52 23.73 91.26
C SER A 897 11.25 23.43 89.94
N LEU A 898 10.81 24.06 88.85
CA LEU A 898 11.50 24.00 87.55
C LEU A 898 12.90 24.64 87.60
N TYR A 899 13.15 25.53 88.56
CA TYR A 899 14.45 26.17 88.78
C TYR A 899 15.49 25.19 89.34
N ASP A 900 15.08 24.27 90.20
CA ASP A 900 15.96 23.28 90.82
C ASP A 900 16.57 22.33 89.78
N LEU A 901 15.82 22.00 88.73
CA LEU A 901 16.25 21.11 87.63
C LEU A 901 17.35 21.73 86.75
N ILE A 902 17.27 23.04 86.46
CA ILE A 902 18.29 23.77 85.69
C ILE A 902 19.62 23.83 86.44
N LYS A 903 19.57 24.06 87.76
CA LYS A 903 20.77 24.14 88.61
C LYS A 903 21.60 22.84 88.61
N ILE A 904 20.93 21.70 88.45
CA ILE A 904 21.56 20.37 88.38
C ILE A 904 22.21 20.14 87.01
N ASN A 905 21.53 20.50 85.93
CA ASN A 905 22.04 20.40 84.56
C ASN A 905 23.30 21.26 84.33
N ASP A 906 23.27 22.51 84.79
CA ASP A 906 24.42 23.42 84.65
C ASP A 906 25.64 22.91 85.45
N SER A 907 25.41 22.20 86.56
CA SER A 907 26.47 21.61 87.40
C SER A 907 27.16 20.39 86.77
N LEU A 908 26.49 19.66 85.87
CA LEU A 908 27.06 18.52 85.14
C LEU A 908 27.81 18.97 83.88
N ASN A 909 27.29 19.99 83.18
CA ASN A 909 27.94 20.61 82.02
C ASN A 909 29.28 21.27 82.37
N LEU A 910 29.45 21.76 83.60
CA LEU A 910 30.71 22.31 84.13
C LEU A 910 31.88 21.30 84.13
N LEU A 911 31.62 19.99 84.05
CA LEU A 911 32.64 18.94 83.95
C LEU A 911 32.94 18.54 82.49
N ASN A 912 32.39 19.26 81.49
CA ASN A 912 32.43 18.91 80.06
C ASN A 912 31.88 17.50 79.74
N LEU A 913 31.05 16.96 80.63
CA LEU A 913 30.40 15.67 80.48
C LEU A 913 28.94 15.90 80.08
N ASN A 914 28.66 15.89 78.78
CA ASN A 914 27.30 16.00 78.23
C ASN A 914 26.61 14.62 78.21
N ILE A 915 26.62 13.93 79.37
CA ILE A 915 26.11 12.55 79.50
C ILE A 915 24.57 12.52 79.61
N LEU A 916 23.95 13.64 79.98
CA LEU A 916 22.51 13.84 79.85
C LEU A 916 22.21 14.37 78.44
N ASP A 917 22.15 13.48 77.48
CA ASP A 917 21.62 13.83 76.16
C ASP A 917 20.09 13.92 76.26
N LEU A 918 19.57 15.13 76.05
CA LEU A 918 18.17 15.45 76.16
C LEU A 918 17.31 14.73 75.10
N ASN A 919 17.86 13.89 74.20
CA ASN A 919 17.15 13.37 73.03
C ASN A 919 17.28 11.87 72.63
N SER A 920 17.97 10.97 73.36
CA SER A 920 18.10 9.56 72.92
C SER A 920 17.67 8.52 73.98
N ASN A 921 17.24 7.33 73.52
CA ASN A 921 16.77 6.20 74.34
C ASN A 921 17.91 5.24 74.78
N ASP A 922 19.17 5.50 74.42
CA ASP A 922 20.26 4.51 74.51
C ASP A 922 21.25 4.80 75.66
N SER A 923 20.75 4.79 76.88
CA SER A 923 21.54 5.00 78.11
C SER A 923 22.38 3.78 78.55
N ILE A 924 22.18 2.62 77.91
CA ILE A 924 22.86 1.36 78.26
C ILE A 924 24.30 1.32 77.70
N ILE A 925 24.56 1.94 76.55
CA ILE A 925 25.86 1.89 75.86
C ILE A 925 26.87 2.87 76.50
N ALA A 926 26.38 4.01 77.02
CA ALA A 926 27.24 4.97 77.72
C ALA A 926 27.88 4.39 78.99
N LEU A 927 27.20 3.45 79.67
CA LEU A 927 27.72 2.71 80.82
C LEU A 927 28.91 1.81 80.45
N GLU A 928 28.81 1.06 79.35
CA GLU A 928 29.88 0.14 78.92
C GLU A 928 31.10 0.87 78.35
N VAL A 929 30.88 2.00 77.66
CA VAL A 929 31.95 2.86 77.15
C VAL A 929 32.69 3.56 78.29
N MET A 930 31.98 4.04 79.32
CA MET A 930 32.60 4.64 80.51
C MET A 930 33.36 3.61 81.37
N ASP A 931 32.88 2.36 81.42
CA ASP A 931 33.59 1.24 82.07
C ASP A 931 34.87 0.83 81.31
N LYS A 932 34.89 0.84 79.96
CA LYS A 932 36.10 0.52 79.16
C LYS A 932 37.11 1.66 79.10
N MET A 933 36.67 2.93 79.08
CA MET A 933 37.56 4.11 79.13
C MET A 933 38.32 4.24 80.46
N TYR A 934 37.87 3.51 81.49
CA TYR A 934 38.55 3.36 82.78
C TYR A 934 39.83 2.50 82.68
N GLU A 935 39.99 1.63 81.67
CA GLU A 935 41.08 0.64 81.59
C GLU A 935 42.30 1.03 80.71
N GLU A 936 42.16 1.82 79.64
CA GLU A 936 43.29 2.20 78.75
C GLU A 936 43.49 3.73 78.56
N PRO A 937 44.51 4.36 79.19
CA PRO A 937 44.69 5.82 79.19
C PRO A 937 45.08 6.48 77.85
N LYS A 938 45.59 5.73 76.86
CA LYS A 938 46.09 6.32 75.59
C LYS A 938 45.00 6.56 74.54
N LEU A 939 43.86 5.86 74.64
CA LEU A 939 42.65 6.16 73.86
C LEU A 939 42.08 7.55 74.25
N MET A 940 42.29 7.93 75.52
CA MET A 940 41.89 9.21 76.11
C MET A 940 42.65 10.41 75.52
N GLU A 941 43.86 10.20 74.97
CA GLU A 941 44.64 11.21 74.26
C GLU A 941 44.19 11.37 72.80
N PHE A 942 43.84 10.28 72.10
CA PHE A 942 43.36 10.31 70.70
C PHE A 942 42.00 11.03 70.55
N ILE A 943 41.09 10.86 71.51
CA ILE A 943 39.74 11.48 71.49
C ILE A 943 39.78 12.96 71.89
N LYS A 944 40.77 13.39 72.68
CA LYS A 944 40.89 14.79 73.11
C LYS A 944 41.09 15.78 71.96
N ASP A 945 41.61 15.31 70.83
CA ASP A 945 41.92 16.13 69.64
C ASP A 945 40.92 15.95 68.47
N LYS A 946 39.79 15.23 68.66
CA LYS A 946 38.75 15.03 67.64
C LYS A 946 37.37 15.48 68.12
N GLN A 947 36.50 15.92 67.20
CA GLN A 947 35.15 16.34 67.58
C GLN A 947 34.21 15.15 67.76
N ILE A 948 33.20 15.30 68.62
CA ILE A 948 32.23 14.26 69.02
C ILE A 948 31.53 13.58 67.83
N CYS A 949 31.32 14.32 66.74
CA CYS A 949 30.69 13.82 65.52
C CYS A 949 31.58 12.77 64.82
N ASP A 950 32.90 12.97 64.83
CA ASP A 950 33.86 12.07 64.17
C ASP A 950 33.96 10.74 64.93
N VAL A 951 33.83 10.77 66.26
CA VAL A 951 33.84 9.58 67.12
C VAL A 951 32.56 8.76 66.94
N HIS A 952 31.41 9.42 66.77
CA HIS A 952 30.14 8.73 66.51
C HIS A 952 30.12 8.02 65.15
N SER A 953 30.67 8.64 64.10
CA SER A 953 30.73 8.03 62.76
C SER A 953 31.76 6.90 62.65
N MET A 954 32.80 6.91 63.49
CA MET A 954 33.76 5.80 63.59
C MET A 954 33.13 4.54 64.23
N GLY A 955 32.16 4.71 65.13
CA GLY A 955 31.47 3.61 65.79
C GLY A 955 30.59 2.74 64.88
N GLU A 956 30.03 3.31 63.80
CA GLU A 956 29.18 2.55 62.86
C GLU A 956 29.97 1.70 61.85
N PHE A 957 31.25 2.00 61.60
CA PHE A 957 32.08 1.26 60.61
C PHE A 957 32.82 0.05 61.19
N ILE A 958 32.80 -0.13 62.50
CA ILE A 958 33.53 -1.21 63.20
C ILE A 958 32.65 -2.47 63.37
N ASP A 959 31.36 -2.39 63.01
CA ASP A 959 30.37 -3.42 63.37
C ASP A 959 30.33 -4.66 62.45
N ASP A 960 31.32 -4.87 61.57
CA ASP A 960 31.30 -6.00 60.61
C ASP A 960 32.60 -6.81 60.47
N SER A 961 33.56 -6.68 61.41
CA SER A 961 34.64 -7.67 61.53
C SER A 961 34.57 -8.35 62.90
N GLU A 962 34.43 -9.68 62.92
CA GLU A 962 34.34 -10.53 64.12
C GLU A 962 35.58 -10.50 65.05
N ASP A 963 36.44 -9.47 64.97
CA ASP A 963 37.51 -9.20 65.92
C ASP A 963 37.12 -8.01 66.82
N ASN A 964 36.94 -8.28 68.11
CA ASN A 964 36.45 -7.34 69.12
C ASN A 964 37.42 -6.19 69.53
N TYR A 965 38.39 -5.79 68.69
CA TYR A 965 39.40 -4.77 69.04
C TYR A 965 39.79 -3.88 67.85
N LEU A 966 39.81 -2.56 68.07
CA LEU A 966 40.42 -1.57 67.16
C LEU A 966 41.95 -1.67 67.22
N THR A 967 42.57 -1.98 66.09
CA THR A 967 44.02 -1.95 65.86
C THR A 967 44.45 -0.71 65.09
N TYR A 968 45.76 -0.43 65.04
CA TYR A 968 46.30 0.77 64.40
C TYR A 968 45.99 0.85 62.88
N ASN A 969 45.79 -0.28 62.20
CA ASN A 969 45.43 -0.32 60.77
C ASN A 969 43.98 0.09 60.50
N ASP A 970 43.09 0.02 61.50
CA ASP A 970 41.67 0.34 61.37
C ASP A 970 41.44 1.86 61.34
N ILE A 971 42.37 2.63 61.91
CA ILE A 971 42.37 4.10 61.91
C ILE A 971 42.60 4.66 60.49
N ASP A 972 43.47 4.02 59.68
CA ASP A 972 43.74 4.42 58.29
C ASP A 972 42.54 4.10 57.35
N GLN A 973 41.78 3.02 57.64
CA GLN A 973 40.56 2.69 56.87
C GLN A 973 39.42 3.69 57.15
N LEU A 974 39.29 4.16 58.39
CA LEU A 974 38.28 5.15 58.81
C LEU A 974 38.49 6.53 58.15
N GLU A 975 39.74 6.98 57.95
CA GLU A 975 40.03 8.20 57.18
C GLU A 975 39.58 8.08 55.71
N THR A 976 39.69 6.88 55.13
CA THR A 976 39.31 6.61 53.73
C THR A 976 37.77 6.62 53.54
N CYS A 977 37.01 6.16 54.54
CA CYS A 977 35.55 6.18 54.54
C CYS A 977 34.96 7.59 54.61
N ILE A 978 35.61 8.52 55.32
CA ILE A 978 35.22 9.94 55.39
C ILE A 978 35.38 10.63 54.03
N GLU A 979 36.40 10.26 53.24
CA GLU A 979 36.55 10.73 51.86
C GLU A 979 35.49 10.14 50.91
N PHE A 980 35.13 8.87 51.08
CA PHE A 980 34.08 8.21 50.29
C PHE A 980 32.67 8.81 50.55
N GLN A 981 32.36 9.17 51.79
CA GLN A 981 31.08 9.81 52.16
C GLN A 981 30.93 11.21 51.56
N LYS A 982 32.05 11.95 51.42
CA LYS A 982 32.10 13.24 50.71
C LYS A 982 31.95 13.08 49.19
N GLU A 983 32.29 11.94 48.61
CA GLU A 983 31.97 11.63 47.21
C GLU A 983 30.48 11.29 47.00
N LEU A 984 29.84 10.57 47.92
CA LEU A 984 28.45 10.13 47.80
C LEU A 984 27.44 11.28 47.86
N THR A 985 27.67 12.28 48.72
CA THR A 985 26.82 13.49 48.82
C THR A 985 26.83 14.36 47.56
N LYS A 986 27.73 14.12 46.60
CA LYS A 986 27.74 14.79 45.28
C LYS A 986 26.87 14.10 44.21
N LYS A 987 26.29 12.92 44.43
CA LYS A 987 25.49 12.22 43.41
C LYS A 987 24.00 12.60 43.48
N LYS A 988 23.52 13.36 42.48
CA LYS A 988 22.09 13.56 42.19
C LYS A 988 21.46 12.24 41.73
N TYR A 989 20.27 11.90 42.24
CA TYR A 989 19.47 10.78 41.76
C TYR A 989 19.25 10.88 40.23
N LYS A 990 19.65 9.85 39.47
CA LYS A 990 19.55 9.79 38.01
C LYS A 990 18.71 8.57 37.63
N CYS A 991 17.50 8.79 37.11
CA CYS A 991 16.67 7.73 36.55
C CYS A 991 16.94 7.65 35.04
N GLU A 992 17.64 6.61 34.62
CA GLU A 992 17.90 6.28 33.23
C GLU A 992 17.16 5.01 32.87
N VAL A 993 16.26 5.10 31.89
CA VAL A 993 15.55 3.94 31.38
C VAL A 993 16.16 3.57 30.04
N SER A 994 16.59 2.33 29.94
CA SER A 994 17.15 1.80 28.71
C SER A 994 16.20 0.78 28.08
N TYR A 995 15.90 0.95 26.80
CA TYR A 995 15.10 -0.01 26.03
C TYR A 995 15.75 -0.30 24.69
N LYS A 996 15.47 -1.49 24.13
CA LYS A 996 16.03 -1.92 22.85
C LYS A 996 15.01 -1.73 21.74
N ASN A 997 15.25 -0.78 20.84
CA ASN A 997 14.39 -0.52 19.68
C ASN A 997 15.14 -0.86 18.39
N ASN A 998 14.57 -1.73 17.56
CA ASN A 998 15.18 -2.19 16.29
C ASN A 998 16.64 -2.66 16.42
N GLY A 999 16.91 -3.42 17.49
CA GLY A 999 18.25 -3.96 17.75
C GLY A 999 19.25 -2.96 18.35
N LYS A 1000 18.90 -1.66 18.45
CA LYS A 1000 19.73 -0.62 19.07
C LYS A 1000 19.28 -0.32 20.49
N TYR A 1001 20.24 -0.16 21.39
CA TYR A 1001 20.01 0.23 22.77
C TYR A 1001 19.77 1.75 22.83
N VAL A 1002 18.65 2.17 23.42
CA VAL A 1002 18.28 3.57 23.58
C VAL A 1002 18.16 3.87 25.06
N ILE A 1003 18.93 4.85 25.55
CA ILE A 1003 18.90 5.30 26.95
C ILE A 1003 18.21 6.67 26.98
N LYS A 1004 17.20 6.80 27.83
CA LYS A 1004 16.42 8.03 28.00
C LYS A 1004 16.37 8.41 29.48
N ASN A 1005 16.49 9.71 29.76
CA ASN A 1005 16.23 10.24 31.09
C ASN A 1005 14.70 10.26 31.34
N TYR A 1006 14.31 10.36 32.61
CA TYR A 1006 12.90 10.29 33.03
C TYR A 1006 12.00 11.36 32.38
N ASP A 1007 12.48 12.60 32.26
CA ASP A 1007 11.69 13.71 31.71
C ASP A 1007 11.32 13.45 30.24
N GLU A 1008 12.25 12.88 29.45
CA GLU A 1008 12.00 12.49 28.06
C GLU A 1008 11.02 11.30 27.91
N LEU A 1009 10.83 10.49 28.95
CA LEU A 1009 9.88 9.36 28.93
C LEU A 1009 8.44 9.79 29.21
N SER A 1010 8.25 10.80 30.05
CA SER A 1010 6.92 11.36 30.32
C SER A 1010 6.29 11.94 29.05
N GLU A 1011 7.09 12.51 28.15
CA GLU A 1011 6.63 13.00 26.85
C GLU A 1011 6.15 11.86 25.94
N LEU A 1012 6.81 10.70 25.97
CA LEU A 1012 6.43 9.52 25.17
C LEU A 1012 5.10 8.91 25.63
N ARG A 1013 4.78 8.97 26.93
CA ARG A 1013 3.46 8.57 27.46
C ARG A 1013 2.35 9.45 26.89
N THR A 1014 2.56 10.76 26.85
CA THR A 1014 1.60 11.71 26.27
C THR A 1014 1.37 11.42 24.78
N ILE A 1015 2.45 11.14 24.03
CA ILE A 1015 2.36 10.77 22.62
C ILE A 1015 1.64 9.43 22.42
N ALA A 1016 1.87 8.44 23.29
CA ALA A 1016 1.20 7.14 23.24
C ALA A 1016 -0.32 7.26 23.48
N LEU A 1017 -0.73 8.02 24.51
CA LEU A 1017 -2.14 8.27 24.82
C LEU A 1017 -2.89 9.01 23.69
N LEU A 1018 -2.19 9.82 22.90
CA LEU A 1018 -2.75 10.52 21.74
C LEU A 1018 -3.00 9.62 20.53
N LYS A 1019 -2.22 8.54 20.37
CA LYS A 1019 -2.31 7.68 19.17
C LYS A 1019 -3.38 6.57 19.23
N LYS A 1020 -3.92 6.27 20.42
CA LYS A 1020 -4.98 5.29 20.73
C LYS A 1020 -4.83 3.92 20.07
N GLY A 1021 -4.70 2.88 20.89
CA GLY A 1021 -4.65 1.48 20.47
C GLY A 1021 -4.06 0.60 21.55
N GLU A 1022 -4.43 -0.68 21.57
CA GLU A 1022 -4.14 -1.62 22.68
C GLU A 1022 -2.66 -1.62 23.11
N VAL A 1023 -1.74 -1.63 22.14
CA VAL A 1023 -0.28 -1.59 22.37
C VAL A 1023 0.20 -0.24 22.96
N TYR A 1024 -0.44 0.88 22.59
CA TYR A 1024 -0.08 2.21 23.08
C TYR A 1024 -0.67 2.48 24.46
N ASP A 1025 -1.85 1.94 24.75
CA ASP A 1025 -2.50 2.02 26.06
C ASP A 1025 -1.73 1.17 27.09
N GLU A 1026 -1.28 -0.03 26.70
CA GLU A 1026 -0.37 -0.86 27.49
C GLU A 1026 0.96 -0.13 27.79
N PHE A 1027 1.56 0.50 26.78
CA PHE A 1027 2.79 1.27 26.97
C PHE A 1027 2.59 2.47 27.92
N ALA A 1028 1.48 3.20 27.79
CA ALA A 1028 1.16 4.32 28.68
C ALA A 1028 0.94 3.86 30.14
N ASN A 1029 0.34 2.69 30.35
CA ASN A 1029 0.18 2.08 31.67
C ASN A 1029 1.53 1.66 32.27
N ILE A 1030 2.43 1.07 31.49
CA ILE A 1030 3.80 0.74 31.94
C ILE A 1030 4.52 1.99 32.45
N ILE A 1031 4.49 3.10 31.69
CA ILE A 1031 5.13 4.34 32.13
C ILE A 1031 4.47 4.89 33.41
N THR A 1032 3.14 4.84 33.52
CA THR A 1032 2.42 5.30 34.72
C THR A 1032 2.87 4.53 35.97
N ASN A 1033 2.97 3.21 35.89
CA ASN A 1033 3.40 2.38 37.01
C ASN A 1033 4.85 2.69 37.43
N ILE A 1034 5.75 3.00 36.49
CA ILE A 1034 7.12 3.45 36.81
C ILE A 1034 7.11 4.77 37.59
N GLN A 1035 6.18 5.69 37.30
CA GLN A 1035 6.05 6.97 38.03
C GLN A 1035 5.66 6.73 39.50
N ASP A 1036 4.74 5.82 39.75
CA ASP A 1036 4.29 5.48 41.10
C ASP A 1036 5.41 4.83 41.92
N ILE A 1037 6.17 3.90 41.34
CA ILE A 1037 7.37 3.30 41.96
C ILE A 1037 8.37 4.39 42.37
N LEU A 1038 8.69 5.34 41.49
CA LEU A 1038 9.63 6.43 41.79
C LEU A 1038 9.13 7.35 42.91
N LYS A 1039 7.81 7.59 42.98
CA LYS A 1039 7.21 8.39 44.05
C LYS A 1039 7.29 7.68 45.40
N LEU A 1040 7.08 6.37 45.42
CA LEU A 1040 7.21 5.55 46.62
C LEU A 1040 8.66 5.47 47.09
N LEU A 1041 9.63 5.26 46.18
CA LEU A 1041 11.06 5.27 46.52
C LEU A 1041 11.53 6.61 47.10
N LYS A 1042 11.06 7.74 46.56
CA LYS A 1042 11.33 9.08 47.16
C LYS A 1042 10.75 9.20 48.57
N THR A 1043 9.57 8.63 48.79
CA THR A 1043 8.91 8.64 50.10
C THR A 1043 9.67 7.76 51.10
N ILE A 1044 10.12 6.57 50.70
CA ILE A 1044 10.95 5.66 51.49
C ILE A 1044 12.28 6.32 51.87
N SER A 1045 12.98 6.93 50.89
CA SER A 1045 14.23 7.67 51.13
C SER A 1045 14.05 8.84 52.10
N SER A 1046 12.96 9.61 51.97
CA SER A 1046 12.65 10.72 52.89
C SER A 1046 12.34 10.28 54.33
N LYS A 1047 12.02 8.99 54.54
CA LYS A 1047 11.79 8.38 55.85
C LYS A 1047 13.06 7.78 56.48
N GLY A 1048 14.23 7.95 55.84
CA GLY A 1048 15.53 7.53 56.39
C GLY A 1048 15.88 6.06 56.17
N TYR A 1049 15.21 5.37 55.25
CA TYR A 1049 15.62 4.02 54.83
C TYR A 1049 16.74 4.14 53.78
N PHE A 1050 17.93 3.63 54.11
CA PHE A 1050 19.14 3.76 53.27
C PHE A 1050 19.57 2.42 52.67
N GLU A 1051 18.63 1.71 52.03
CA GLU A 1051 18.96 0.56 51.20
C GLU A 1051 19.11 1.01 49.73
N ASP A 1052 20.18 0.60 49.06
CA ASP A 1052 20.32 0.79 47.60
C ASP A 1052 19.31 -0.12 46.88
N ILE A 1053 18.11 0.41 46.66
CA ILE A 1053 17.05 -0.28 45.94
C ILE A 1053 17.19 0.04 44.45
N GLU A 1054 17.79 -0.90 43.71
CA GLU A 1054 17.92 -0.80 42.26
C GLU A 1054 17.03 -1.86 41.59
N TYR A 1055 16.01 -1.40 40.86
CA TYR A 1055 15.14 -2.23 40.04
C TYR A 1055 15.53 -2.13 38.57
N THR A 1056 15.71 -3.28 37.92
CA THR A 1056 15.82 -3.38 36.46
C THR A 1056 14.47 -3.76 35.87
N ILE A 1057 13.96 -2.93 34.96
CA ILE A 1057 12.66 -3.17 34.31
C ILE A 1057 12.89 -3.64 32.87
N ASP A 1058 12.56 -4.90 32.62
CA ASP A 1058 12.61 -5.53 31.30
C ASP A 1058 11.24 -5.51 30.64
N ILE A 1059 11.15 -4.96 29.43
CA ILE A 1059 9.94 -5.03 28.61
C ILE A 1059 10.07 -6.19 27.62
N LYS A 1060 9.30 -7.26 27.83
CA LYS A 1060 9.29 -8.47 26.97
C LYS A 1060 7.86 -8.72 26.47
N ASN A 1061 7.68 -8.75 25.15
CA ASN A 1061 6.37 -8.98 24.49
C ASN A 1061 5.23 -8.10 25.02
N GLY A 1062 5.49 -6.81 25.24
CA GLY A 1062 4.46 -5.86 25.71
C GLY A 1062 4.26 -5.83 27.23
N ASN A 1063 4.85 -6.75 27.99
CA ASN A 1063 4.76 -6.78 29.45
C ASN A 1063 6.05 -6.24 30.09
N ALA A 1064 5.90 -5.37 31.10
CA ALA A 1064 7.00 -4.88 31.90
C ALA A 1064 7.17 -5.72 33.17
N LEU A 1065 8.36 -6.29 33.34
CA LEU A 1065 8.74 -7.09 34.49
C LEU A 1065 9.91 -6.40 35.20
N ALA A 1066 9.77 -6.18 36.49
CA ALA A 1066 10.81 -5.64 37.33
C ALA A 1066 11.57 -6.78 38.03
N SER A 1067 12.87 -6.56 38.19
CA SER A 1067 13.76 -7.44 38.94
C SER A 1067 14.63 -6.59 39.86
N LYS A 1068 14.69 -6.94 41.14
CA LYS A 1068 15.52 -6.24 42.14
C LYS A 1068 16.96 -6.72 41.97
N SER A 1069 17.84 -5.83 41.53
CA SER A 1069 19.21 -6.14 41.07
C SER A 1069 20.11 -6.88 42.07
N LYS A 1070 19.83 -6.80 43.38
CA LYS A 1070 20.63 -7.43 44.45
C LYS A 1070 20.08 -8.76 44.98
N TYR A 1071 18.84 -9.15 44.65
CA TYR A 1071 18.24 -10.41 45.12
C TYR A 1071 17.76 -11.23 43.93
N ASN A 1072 18.35 -12.41 43.76
CA ASN A 1072 18.24 -13.19 42.54
C ASN A 1072 16.94 -13.98 42.41
N ASP A 1073 15.79 -13.45 42.85
CA ASP A 1073 14.53 -14.18 42.81
C ASP A 1073 13.31 -13.29 42.49
N LYS A 1074 12.60 -13.73 41.44
CA LYS A 1074 11.30 -13.30 40.88
C LYS A 1074 11.29 -12.06 39.96
N ASN A 1075 10.81 -12.31 38.73
CA ASN A 1075 10.29 -11.27 37.84
C ASN A 1075 8.91 -10.88 38.36
N GLU A 1076 8.80 -9.72 38.97
CA GLU A 1076 7.55 -9.19 39.48
C GLU A 1076 6.94 -8.24 38.46
N THR A 1077 5.61 -8.22 38.39
CA THR A 1077 4.91 -7.19 37.62
C THR A 1077 5.08 -5.84 38.31
N LEU A 1078 5.04 -4.74 37.54
CA LEU A 1078 5.20 -3.40 38.12
C LEU A 1078 4.15 -3.10 39.21
N THR A 1079 2.96 -3.69 39.11
CA THR A 1079 1.91 -3.55 40.13
C THR A 1079 2.26 -4.29 41.43
N GLU A 1080 2.92 -5.45 41.34
CA GLU A 1080 3.42 -6.17 42.52
C GLU A 1080 4.52 -5.37 43.22
N VAL A 1081 5.42 -4.74 42.47
CA VAL A 1081 6.45 -3.85 43.04
C VAL A 1081 5.84 -2.61 43.69
N ILE A 1082 4.81 -2.01 43.10
CA ILE A 1082 4.08 -0.90 43.73
C ILE A 1082 3.46 -1.34 45.05
N ASN A 1083 2.92 -2.55 45.13
CA ASN A 1083 2.34 -3.09 46.36
C ASN A 1083 3.41 -3.46 47.40
N GLU A 1084 4.61 -3.87 46.98
CA GLU A 1084 5.76 -4.11 47.87
C GLU A 1084 6.28 -2.80 48.49
N LEU A 1085 6.29 -1.71 47.71
CA LEU A 1085 6.85 -0.42 48.12
C LEU A 1085 5.86 0.49 48.88
N ASN A 1086 4.56 0.15 48.88
CA ASN A 1086 3.54 0.81 49.72
C ASN A 1086 3.52 0.20 51.12
#